data_AF-A0A1G0S026-F1
#
_entry.id   AF-A0A1G0S026-F1
#
_cell.length_a   1.000
_cell.length_b   1.000
_cell.length_c   1.000
_cell.angle_alpha   90.00
_cell.angle_beta   90.00
_cell.angle_gamma   90.00
#
_symmetry.space_group_name_H-M   'P 1'
#
loop_
_entity.id
_entity.type
_entity.pdbx_description
1 polymer ?
#
loop_
_entity_poly.entity_id
_entity_poly.type
_entity_poly.pdbx_seq_one_letter_code
_entity_poly.pdbx_strand_id
1 'polypeptide(L)'
;MKIDRLRKIYAVTSVLFLVALAISPLKDYFTEWRSIQKNFNDSVEKLPVKVKPVSVDLQQIWSRELNAIDRCTTCHLGISNIKLKMVSQPFRTHSKIYHDIEKFGCTICHDGQGLATRYEEVHLPTEFWDQPILPNRYIESSCGKCHIGEKLSSTPTLNKGRELLEKFNCASCHDIPGIKKSYTLSLNGIGSKVINRNWILSWLKNPKHYQDNALMPNFLLTEKEIISLTDFLMSFKSFGDGVNLEPLPDVYHKNKTNEDFIALGQTRFREARCISCHSVEGKGGKLAIDLSKVASKAKAEWIYNYIKNPKKFQSKIEMPQYGLTDNDVAAVTAYIESEFVDWDNSENESKEHTPLPNFFEEGLRIFNTYNCGGCHTLSSKGITDNRGPDLSVIGSKKLYQIDWGKAEIHHTIFNFLETKIREPRVFGENNRMPQFSLNEDEVTAITTYLLSLKQTKLPANFIRKVNEQTLNSVQGEAGKIFQKYSCFKCHSLNYVGGSIAPDLTIVGSQLNSQWMKEYFKVPYSVRPIVEERMPNLFISEKEVETLLNYFNTVLIADSLEIPMGLLQNKSVERGKSLFKEKYGCQGCHIVEGKGGYVGPTLDDAGDRLKPAYLFNWLINPQKFKPNTIEPRTGMSPQEAFDIASYLLTFKKSVKR
;
A
#
# COMPACT_ATOMS: atom_id res chain seq x y z
N MET A 1 -24.63 -44.52 72.89
CA MET A 1 -25.26 -43.54 71.96
C MET A 1 -24.29 -42.58 71.26
N LYS A 2 -23.23 -42.03 71.89
CA LYS A 2 -22.31 -41.09 71.21
C LYS A 2 -21.36 -41.75 70.18
N ILE A 3 -20.91 -42.99 70.43
CA ILE A 3 -19.96 -43.70 69.56
C ILE A 3 -20.61 -44.16 68.24
N ASP A 4 -21.84 -44.68 68.26
CA ASP A 4 -22.52 -45.11 67.02
C ASP A 4 -22.84 -43.96 66.08
N ARG A 5 -23.14 -42.76 66.63
CA ARG A 5 -23.34 -41.55 65.83
C ARG A 5 -22.04 -41.13 65.15
N LEU A 6 -20.90 -41.23 65.85
CA LEU A 6 -19.58 -40.93 65.30
C LEU A 6 -19.19 -41.91 64.18
N ARG A 7 -19.44 -43.21 64.38
CA ARG A 7 -19.18 -44.26 63.37
C ARG A 7 -20.04 -44.06 62.11
N LYS A 8 -21.31 -43.69 62.27
CA LYS A 8 -22.20 -43.36 61.15
C LYS A 8 -21.72 -42.13 60.39
N ILE A 9 -21.31 -41.07 61.10
CA ILE A 9 -20.75 -39.86 60.45
C ILE A 9 -19.49 -40.22 59.68
N TYR A 10 -18.55 -40.96 60.29
CA TYR A 10 -17.31 -41.38 59.63
C TYR A 10 -17.55 -42.26 58.40
N ALA A 11 -18.50 -43.20 58.46
CA ALA A 11 -18.86 -44.02 57.31
C ALA A 11 -19.45 -43.18 56.16
N VAL A 12 -20.36 -42.25 56.47
CA VAL A 12 -20.97 -41.36 55.46
C VAL A 12 -19.91 -40.43 54.85
N THR A 13 -19.05 -39.80 55.65
CA THR A 13 -18.01 -38.92 55.13
C THR A 13 -16.96 -39.69 54.32
N SER A 14 -16.62 -40.92 54.70
CA SER A 14 -15.71 -41.79 53.94
C SER A 14 -16.29 -42.17 52.58
N VAL A 15 -17.60 -42.49 52.51
CA VAL A 15 -18.28 -42.76 51.24
C VAL A 15 -18.35 -41.50 50.38
N LEU A 16 -18.71 -40.35 50.96
CA LEU A 16 -18.71 -39.07 50.23
C LEU A 16 -17.32 -38.72 49.69
N PHE A 17 -16.27 -39.00 50.46
CA PHE A 17 -14.89 -38.80 50.03
C PHE A 17 -14.51 -39.76 48.89
N LEU A 18 -14.90 -41.03 48.95
CA LEU A 18 -14.69 -41.98 47.85
C LEU A 18 -15.44 -41.59 46.58
N VAL A 19 -16.69 -41.12 46.70
CA VAL A 19 -17.46 -40.59 45.58
C VAL A 19 -16.74 -39.36 45.00
N ALA A 20 -16.29 -38.43 45.84
CA ALA A 20 -15.55 -37.26 45.39
C ALA A 20 -14.23 -37.63 44.68
N LEU A 21 -13.50 -38.64 45.18
CA LEU A 21 -12.29 -39.16 44.53
C LEU A 21 -12.59 -39.83 43.18
N ALA A 22 -13.74 -40.49 43.03
CA ALA A 22 -14.14 -41.13 41.78
C ALA A 22 -14.55 -40.13 40.68
N ILE A 23 -14.96 -38.90 41.03
CA ILE A 23 -15.38 -37.89 40.05
C ILE A 23 -14.25 -37.55 39.08
N SER A 24 -13.01 -37.37 39.55
CA SER A 24 -11.90 -36.94 38.70
C SER A 24 -11.49 -38.00 37.65
N PRO A 25 -11.28 -39.28 37.99
CA PRO A 25 -11.01 -40.34 37.02
C PRO A 25 -12.15 -40.56 36.03
N LEU A 26 -13.41 -40.50 36.50
CA LEU A 26 -14.57 -40.62 35.61
C LEU A 26 -14.64 -39.44 34.63
N LYS A 27 -14.39 -38.22 35.10
CA LYS A 27 -14.35 -37.02 34.26
C LYS A 27 -13.23 -37.09 33.20
N ASP A 28 -12.08 -37.70 33.52
CA ASP A 28 -11.01 -37.95 32.53
C ASP A 28 -11.35 -39.07 31.55
N TYR A 29 -11.98 -40.15 32.02
CA TYR A 29 -12.37 -41.27 31.16
C TYR A 29 -13.39 -40.85 30.09
N PHE A 30 -14.33 -39.97 30.45
CA PHE A 30 -15.39 -39.48 29.57
C PHE A 30 -15.05 -38.18 28.82
N THR A 31 -13.76 -37.85 28.67
CA THR A 31 -13.35 -36.67 27.87
C THR A 31 -13.71 -36.82 26.39
N GLU A 32 -14.19 -35.74 25.78
CA GLU A 32 -14.63 -35.65 24.37
C GLU A 32 -13.59 -36.14 23.36
N TRP A 33 -12.31 -35.79 23.55
CA TRP A 33 -11.23 -36.11 22.62
C TRP A 33 -11.02 -37.61 22.41
N ARG A 34 -11.29 -38.44 23.43
CA ARG A 34 -11.22 -39.91 23.32
C ARG A 34 -12.26 -40.45 22.34
N SER A 35 -13.46 -39.87 22.36
CA SER A 35 -14.53 -40.21 21.41
C SER A 35 -14.14 -39.81 19.99
N ILE A 36 -13.54 -38.62 19.82
CA ILE A 36 -13.06 -38.13 18.53
C ILE A 36 -12.01 -39.07 17.91
N GLN A 37 -11.02 -39.53 18.69
CA GLN A 37 -10.00 -40.46 18.21
C GLN A 37 -10.56 -41.85 17.86
N LYS A 38 -11.51 -42.37 18.64
CA LYS A 38 -12.22 -43.61 18.32
C LYS A 38 -12.99 -43.47 17.00
N ASN A 39 -13.75 -42.39 16.85
CA ASN A 39 -14.48 -42.09 15.62
C ASN A 39 -13.56 -41.94 14.40
N PHE A 40 -12.37 -41.35 14.58
CA PHE A 40 -11.36 -41.30 13.53
C PHE A 40 -10.93 -42.69 13.10
N ASN A 41 -10.57 -43.57 14.05
CA ASN A 41 -10.15 -44.94 13.78
C ASN A 41 -11.25 -45.72 13.03
N ASP A 42 -12.49 -45.64 13.48
CA ASP A 42 -13.64 -46.26 12.83
C ASP A 42 -13.89 -45.71 11.42
N SER A 43 -13.57 -44.44 11.18
CA SER A 43 -13.75 -43.78 9.88
C SER A 43 -12.65 -44.16 8.90
N VAL A 44 -11.37 -44.20 9.34
CA VAL A 44 -10.25 -44.51 8.44
C VAL A 44 -10.24 -45.96 7.96
N GLU A 45 -10.80 -46.89 8.74
CA GLU A 45 -11.02 -48.28 8.31
C GLU A 45 -11.98 -48.38 7.11
N LYS A 46 -12.90 -47.42 6.99
CA LYS A 46 -13.93 -47.39 5.93
C LYS A 46 -13.49 -46.59 4.71
N LEU A 47 -12.34 -45.92 4.75
CA LEU A 47 -11.85 -45.12 3.63
C LEU A 47 -11.28 -46.02 2.52
N PRO A 48 -11.45 -45.65 1.25
CA PRO A 48 -10.85 -46.37 0.12
C PRO A 48 -9.31 -46.28 0.11
N VAL A 49 -8.75 -45.34 0.87
CA VAL A 49 -7.32 -45.11 1.01
C VAL A 49 -6.81 -45.66 2.34
N LYS A 50 -5.77 -46.49 2.31
CA LYS A 50 -5.14 -47.01 3.54
C LYS A 50 -4.50 -45.87 4.34
N VAL A 51 -5.08 -45.61 5.52
CA VAL A 51 -4.61 -44.69 6.55
C VAL A 51 -4.45 -45.48 7.85
N LYS A 52 -3.36 -45.27 8.57
CA LYS A 52 -3.11 -45.98 9.82
C LYS A 52 -4.00 -45.41 10.94
N PRO A 53 -4.67 -46.27 11.75
CA PRO A 53 -5.31 -45.84 12.99
C PRO A 53 -4.30 -45.17 13.93
N VAL A 54 -4.80 -44.32 14.81
CA VAL A 54 -4.02 -43.68 15.88
C VAL A 54 -4.26 -44.35 17.22
N SER A 55 -3.30 -44.25 18.13
CA SER A 55 -3.53 -44.58 19.54
C SER A 55 -4.56 -43.62 20.17
N VAL A 56 -5.32 -44.12 21.14
CA VAL A 56 -6.27 -43.31 21.90
C VAL A 56 -5.57 -42.73 23.13
N ASP A 57 -4.80 -41.67 22.90
CA ASP A 57 -3.96 -41.01 23.88
C ASP A 57 -3.91 -39.49 23.63
N LEU A 58 -3.53 -38.74 24.67
CA LEU A 58 -3.37 -37.30 24.57
C LEU A 58 -2.13 -36.99 23.72
N GLN A 59 -2.31 -36.29 22.60
CA GLN A 59 -1.20 -35.88 21.75
C GLN A 59 -0.80 -34.44 22.05
N GLN A 60 0.50 -34.20 22.14
CA GLN A 60 1.02 -32.88 22.49
C GLN A 60 2.27 -32.55 21.69
N ILE A 61 2.26 -31.38 21.05
CA ILE A 61 3.44 -30.73 20.51
C ILE A 61 3.96 -29.76 21.58
N TRP A 62 5.25 -29.82 21.87
CA TRP A 62 5.91 -28.88 22.78
C TRP A 62 7.03 -28.14 22.06
N SER A 63 6.74 -26.90 21.66
CA SER A 63 7.74 -25.99 21.09
C SER A 63 8.48 -25.28 22.21
N ARG A 64 9.65 -25.82 22.59
CA ARG A 64 10.48 -25.27 23.67
C ARG A 64 10.95 -23.85 23.39
N GLU A 65 11.42 -23.59 22.17
CA GLU A 65 11.96 -22.27 21.79
C GLU A 65 10.87 -21.20 21.79
N LEU A 66 9.64 -21.54 21.39
CA LEU A 66 8.51 -20.60 21.36
C LEU A 66 7.70 -20.59 22.66
N ASN A 67 8.08 -21.41 23.64
CA ASN A 67 7.34 -21.63 24.89
C ASN A 67 5.85 -21.92 24.66
N ALA A 68 5.53 -22.75 23.66
CA ALA A 68 4.17 -23.10 23.29
C ALA A 68 3.91 -24.59 23.49
N ILE A 69 2.77 -24.90 24.11
CA ILE A 69 2.26 -26.27 24.27
C ILE A 69 0.95 -26.35 23.50
N ASP A 70 0.84 -27.37 22.65
CA ASP A 70 -0.28 -27.51 21.73
C ASP A 70 -0.81 -28.94 21.74
N ARG A 71 -2.10 -29.09 22.04
CA ARG A 71 -2.82 -30.37 22.07
C ARG A 71 -3.86 -30.48 20.96
N CYS A 72 -3.88 -29.55 20.00
CA CYS A 72 -4.85 -29.56 18.91
C CYS A 72 -4.76 -30.84 18.07
N THR A 73 -3.56 -31.42 17.94
CA THR A 73 -3.33 -32.70 17.26
C THR A 73 -4.03 -33.88 17.94
N THR A 74 -4.45 -33.77 19.20
CA THR A 74 -5.27 -34.80 19.86
C THR A 74 -6.58 -35.04 19.11
N CYS A 75 -7.20 -33.99 18.56
CA CYS A 75 -8.46 -34.07 17.84
C CYS A 75 -8.29 -33.90 16.31
N HIS A 76 -7.32 -33.10 15.87
CA HIS A 76 -7.06 -32.80 14.46
C HIS A 76 -6.04 -33.77 13.84
N LEU A 77 -6.43 -35.04 13.76
CA LEU A 77 -5.53 -36.17 13.46
C LEU A 77 -5.07 -36.26 12.00
N GLY A 78 -5.71 -35.50 11.10
CA GLY A 78 -5.42 -35.57 9.67
C GLY A 78 -4.47 -34.50 9.13
N ILE A 79 -4.02 -33.57 9.98
CA ILE A 79 -3.29 -32.35 9.57
C ILE A 79 -2.18 -32.63 8.56
N SER A 80 -1.29 -33.59 8.83
CA SER A 80 -0.12 -33.91 7.98
C SER A 80 -0.38 -34.97 6.91
N ASN A 81 -1.58 -35.57 6.86
CA ASN A 81 -1.87 -36.70 5.99
C ASN A 81 -2.61 -36.30 4.71
N ILE A 82 -1.85 -36.20 3.62
CA ILE A 82 -2.34 -35.79 2.29
C ILE A 82 -3.50 -36.64 1.75
N LYS A 83 -3.70 -37.86 2.26
CA LYS A 83 -4.80 -38.76 1.85
C LYS A 83 -6.16 -38.30 2.40
N LEU A 84 -6.19 -37.42 3.40
CA LEU A 84 -7.40 -36.98 4.09
C LEU A 84 -7.93 -35.62 3.57
N LYS A 85 -7.62 -35.24 2.32
CA LYS A 85 -8.06 -33.98 1.70
C LYS A 85 -9.58 -33.80 1.64
N MET A 86 -10.31 -34.88 1.38
CA MET A 86 -11.76 -34.83 1.14
C MET A 86 -12.59 -35.24 2.35
N VAL A 87 -11.96 -35.47 3.51
CA VAL A 87 -12.67 -35.84 4.74
C VAL A 87 -13.24 -34.58 5.41
N SER A 88 -14.29 -34.74 6.22
CA SER A 88 -14.85 -33.66 7.04
C SER A 88 -13.88 -33.20 8.13
N GLN A 89 -14.07 -31.96 8.60
CA GLN A 89 -13.42 -31.52 9.84
C GLN A 89 -13.90 -32.37 11.03
N PRO A 90 -13.04 -32.65 12.03
CA PRO A 90 -11.68 -32.12 12.24
C PRO A 90 -10.55 -32.94 11.58
N PHE A 91 -10.87 -33.99 10.82
CA PHE A 91 -9.89 -34.96 10.28
C PHE A 91 -9.29 -34.57 8.92
N ARG A 92 -9.68 -33.42 8.38
CA ARG A 92 -9.21 -32.95 7.09
C ARG A 92 -7.72 -32.59 7.16
N THR A 93 -6.98 -32.90 6.09
CA THR A 93 -5.59 -32.43 5.96
C THR A 93 -5.51 -30.91 5.87
N HIS A 94 -4.40 -30.35 6.34
CA HIS A 94 -4.18 -28.91 6.31
C HIS A 94 -3.94 -28.41 4.87
N SER A 95 -4.23 -27.13 4.63
CA SER A 95 -3.75 -26.43 3.44
C SER A 95 -2.20 -26.37 3.43
N LYS A 96 -1.57 -25.83 2.39
CA LYS A 96 -0.11 -25.75 2.32
C LYS A 96 0.48 -25.00 3.53
N ILE A 97 1.35 -25.67 4.29
CA ILE A 97 2.06 -25.12 5.45
C ILE A 97 3.48 -24.76 5.03
N TYR A 98 3.93 -23.57 5.40
CA TYR A 98 5.26 -23.06 5.06
C TYR A 98 6.32 -23.29 6.16
N HIS A 99 5.89 -23.87 7.28
CA HIS A 99 6.69 -24.13 8.47
C HIS A 99 6.48 -25.56 8.95
N ASP A 100 7.43 -26.07 9.73
CA ASP A 100 7.31 -27.38 10.36
C ASP A 100 6.37 -27.30 11.58
N ILE A 101 5.25 -28.03 11.52
CA ILE A 101 4.23 -28.01 12.60
C ILE A 101 4.80 -28.59 13.89
N GLU A 102 5.67 -29.59 13.83
CA GLU A 102 6.23 -30.20 15.05
C GLU A 102 7.14 -29.21 15.79
N LYS A 103 7.73 -28.26 15.05
CA LYS A 103 8.55 -27.19 15.64
C LYS A 103 7.73 -26.00 16.12
N PHE A 104 6.64 -25.64 15.44
CA PHE A 104 5.87 -24.42 15.74
C PHE A 104 4.62 -24.67 16.59
N GLY A 105 3.93 -25.81 16.42
CA GLY A 105 2.59 -26.02 16.96
C GLY A 105 1.50 -25.26 16.19
N CYS A 106 0.23 -25.57 16.45
CA CYS A 106 -0.92 -24.96 15.78
C CYS A 106 -1.22 -23.56 16.33
N THR A 107 -1.15 -23.37 17.64
CA THR A 107 -1.45 -22.12 18.35
C THR A 107 -0.54 -20.95 17.99
N ILE A 108 0.68 -21.19 17.51
CA ILE A 108 1.53 -20.10 17.01
C ILE A 108 0.92 -19.46 15.75
N CYS A 109 0.29 -20.27 14.91
CA CYS A 109 -0.37 -19.82 13.68
C CYS A 109 -1.83 -19.43 13.91
N HIS A 110 -2.56 -20.16 14.75
CA HIS A 110 -4.01 -20.02 14.91
C HIS A 110 -4.44 -19.25 16.18
N ASP A 111 -3.52 -18.85 17.06
CA ASP A 111 -3.82 -18.53 18.47
C ASP A 111 -4.66 -19.67 19.12
N GLY A 112 -5.31 -19.42 20.25
CA GLY A 112 -6.11 -20.41 20.98
C GLY A 112 -5.44 -20.96 22.24
N GLN A 113 -6.20 -21.80 22.95
CA GLN A 113 -5.80 -22.40 24.22
C GLN A 113 -5.13 -23.76 24.00
N GLY A 114 -3.82 -23.78 23.73
CA GLY A 114 -3.12 -25.00 23.33
C GLY A 114 -3.09 -26.12 24.39
N LEU A 115 -3.34 -25.80 25.67
CA LEU A 115 -3.43 -26.78 26.76
C LEU A 115 -4.83 -27.40 26.93
N ALA A 116 -5.86 -26.72 26.43
CA ALA A 116 -7.24 -27.15 26.61
C ALA A 116 -7.55 -28.37 25.73
N THR A 117 -8.45 -29.23 26.21
CA THR A 117 -8.81 -30.50 25.56
C THR A 117 -10.31 -30.67 25.39
N ARG A 118 -11.08 -29.62 25.67
CA ARG A 118 -12.54 -29.56 25.53
C ARG A 118 -12.90 -28.62 24.40
N TYR A 119 -13.95 -28.94 23.64
CA TYR A 119 -14.35 -28.11 22.51
C TYR A 119 -14.64 -26.66 22.93
N GLU A 120 -15.39 -26.49 24.02
CA GLU A 120 -15.80 -25.17 24.52
C GLU A 120 -14.59 -24.31 24.93
N GLU A 121 -13.63 -24.87 25.65
CA GLU A 121 -12.44 -24.15 26.13
C GLU A 121 -11.49 -23.74 25.00
N VAL A 122 -11.47 -24.52 23.91
CA VAL A 122 -10.58 -24.31 22.77
C VAL A 122 -11.20 -23.36 21.73
N HIS A 123 -12.50 -23.53 21.42
CA HIS A 123 -13.15 -22.89 20.28
C HIS A 123 -14.20 -21.86 20.65
N LEU A 124 -14.80 -21.95 21.85
CA LEU A 124 -15.88 -21.06 22.25
C LEU A 124 -15.39 -19.92 23.15
N PRO A 125 -15.98 -18.72 22.99
CA PRO A 125 -15.75 -17.61 23.88
C PRO A 125 -16.23 -17.89 25.30
N THR A 126 -15.35 -17.62 26.27
CA THR A 126 -15.67 -17.64 27.71
C THR A 126 -15.17 -16.37 28.38
N GLU A 127 -15.66 -16.06 29.58
CA GLU A 127 -15.28 -14.85 30.34
C GLU A 127 -13.77 -14.75 30.59
N PHE A 128 -13.09 -15.88 30.70
CA PHE A 128 -11.64 -15.98 30.94
C PHE A 128 -10.83 -16.29 29.66
N TRP A 129 -11.43 -16.09 28.48
CA TRP A 129 -10.83 -16.47 27.21
C TRP A 129 -9.77 -15.48 26.74
N ASP A 130 -8.56 -15.66 27.24
CA ASP A 130 -7.43 -14.75 27.04
C ASP A 130 -6.84 -14.74 25.63
N GLN A 131 -6.94 -15.86 24.91
CA GLN A 131 -6.41 -16.05 23.57
C GLN A 131 -7.43 -16.85 22.74
N PRO A 132 -8.34 -16.19 22.02
CA PRO A 132 -9.27 -16.87 21.12
C PRO A 132 -8.53 -17.46 19.92
N ILE A 133 -9.07 -18.55 19.36
CA ILE A 133 -8.64 -18.99 18.02
C ILE A 133 -8.97 -17.88 17.03
N LEU A 134 -7.99 -17.54 16.19
CA LEU A 134 -8.15 -16.57 15.12
C LEU A 134 -9.11 -17.13 14.06
N PRO A 135 -10.18 -16.39 13.72
CA PRO A 135 -10.94 -16.64 12.50
C PRO A 135 -10.00 -16.71 11.28
N ASN A 136 -10.33 -17.58 10.31
CA ASN A 136 -9.51 -17.80 9.11
C ASN A 136 -9.13 -16.50 8.38
N ARG A 137 -10.02 -15.50 8.37
CA ARG A 137 -9.77 -14.19 7.74
C ARG A 137 -8.64 -13.37 8.38
N TYR A 138 -8.24 -13.69 9.61
CA TYR A 138 -7.13 -13.04 10.32
C TYR A 138 -5.91 -13.93 10.50
N ILE A 139 -5.88 -15.13 9.90
CA ILE A 139 -4.80 -16.09 10.14
C ILE A 139 -3.42 -15.52 9.77
N GLU A 140 -3.39 -14.65 8.75
CA GLU A 140 -2.19 -13.97 8.30
C GLU A 140 -1.57 -13.06 9.38
N SER A 141 -2.34 -12.63 10.39
CA SER A 141 -1.82 -11.86 11.52
C SER A 141 -0.71 -12.60 12.27
N SER A 142 -0.77 -13.93 12.33
CA SER A 142 0.28 -14.73 12.96
C SER A 142 1.59 -14.71 12.19
N CYS A 143 1.57 -14.53 10.86
CA CYS A 143 2.78 -14.37 10.08
C CYS A 143 3.52 -13.07 10.45
N GLY A 144 2.76 -11.99 10.73
CA GLY A 144 3.29 -10.69 11.12
C GLY A 144 4.02 -10.67 12.46
N LYS A 145 3.79 -11.67 13.33
CA LYS A 145 4.52 -11.84 14.60
C LYS A 145 6.03 -12.05 14.37
N CYS A 146 6.37 -12.79 13.31
CA CYS A 146 7.74 -13.16 12.96
C CYS A 146 8.31 -12.36 11.79
N HIS A 147 7.48 -12.06 10.78
CA HIS A 147 7.86 -11.39 9.54
C HIS A 147 7.61 -9.88 9.63
N ILE A 148 8.58 -9.16 10.20
CA ILE A 148 8.47 -7.73 10.49
C ILE A 148 9.05 -6.93 9.32
N GLY A 149 8.19 -6.15 8.65
CA GLY A 149 8.60 -5.32 7.50
C GLY A 149 8.68 -6.10 6.18
N GLU A 150 8.44 -7.41 6.19
CA GLU A 150 8.48 -8.24 4.98
C GLU A 150 7.15 -8.27 4.25
N LYS A 151 7.20 -8.16 2.92
CA LYS A 151 6.03 -8.25 2.03
C LYS A 151 5.99 -9.64 1.38
N LEU A 152 5.37 -10.61 2.05
CA LEU A 152 5.27 -11.98 1.55
C LEU A 152 4.11 -12.11 0.55
N SER A 153 4.32 -12.76 -0.59
CA SER A 153 3.25 -13.02 -1.57
C SER A 153 2.10 -13.86 -1.01
N SER A 154 2.37 -14.66 0.02
CA SER A 154 1.42 -15.55 0.70
C SER A 154 0.50 -14.84 1.70
N THR A 155 0.75 -13.58 2.03
CA THR A 155 0.00 -12.83 3.05
C THR A 155 -0.58 -11.51 2.50
N PRO A 156 -1.45 -11.58 1.46
CA PRO A 156 -1.99 -10.38 0.83
C PRO A 156 -2.79 -9.50 1.79
N THR A 157 -3.53 -10.08 2.73
CA THR A 157 -4.37 -9.36 3.71
C THR A 157 -3.51 -8.61 4.73
N LEU A 158 -2.47 -9.24 5.27
CA LEU A 158 -1.51 -8.60 6.18
C LEU A 158 -0.75 -7.47 5.49
N ASN A 159 -0.28 -7.70 4.26
CA ASN A 159 0.39 -6.68 3.45
C ASN A 159 -0.52 -5.49 3.21
N LYS A 160 -1.79 -5.75 2.86
CA LYS A 160 -2.79 -4.72 2.63
C LYS A 160 -3.05 -3.91 3.90
N GLY A 161 -3.11 -4.56 5.07
CA GLY A 161 -3.27 -3.89 6.36
C GLY A 161 -2.14 -2.90 6.65
N ARG A 162 -0.90 -3.31 6.41
CA ARG A 162 0.29 -2.44 6.52
C ARG A 162 0.16 -1.22 5.61
N GLU A 163 -0.14 -1.44 4.33
CA GLU A 163 -0.28 -0.37 3.33
C GLU A 163 -1.40 0.62 3.69
N LEU A 164 -2.52 0.13 4.22
CA LEU A 164 -3.65 0.97 4.62
C LEU A 164 -3.33 1.82 5.84
N LEU A 165 -2.64 1.26 6.85
CA LEU A 165 -2.21 2.01 8.04
C LEU A 165 -1.27 3.17 7.68
N GLU A 166 -0.38 2.97 6.70
CA GLU A 166 0.47 4.04 6.16
C GLU A 166 -0.36 5.04 5.34
N LYS A 167 -1.23 4.56 4.44
CA LYS A 167 -2.07 5.39 3.56
C LYS A 167 -2.99 6.33 4.35
N PHE A 168 -3.63 5.85 5.40
CA PHE A 168 -4.49 6.65 6.28
C PHE A 168 -3.73 7.33 7.42
N ASN A 169 -2.40 7.19 7.41
CA ASN A 169 -1.49 7.83 8.34
C ASN A 169 -1.85 7.58 9.82
N CYS A 170 -2.28 6.36 10.15
CA CYS A 170 -2.70 5.99 11.50
C CYS A 170 -1.54 6.18 12.51
N ALA A 171 -0.30 6.00 12.06
CA ALA A 171 0.92 6.20 12.83
C ALA A 171 1.17 7.67 13.23
N SER A 172 0.46 8.64 12.65
CA SER A 172 0.56 10.04 13.11
C SER A 172 -0.04 10.26 14.49
N CYS A 173 -1.10 9.51 14.82
CA CYS A 173 -1.74 9.56 16.14
C CYS A 173 -1.32 8.39 17.04
N HIS A 174 -1.14 7.20 16.48
CA HIS A 174 -0.82 5.99 17.24
C HIS A 174 0.64 5.58 17.09
N ASP A 175 1.20 4.95 18.12
CA ASP A 175 2.46 4.21 17.97
C ASP A 175 2.16 2.81 17.39
N ILE A 176 2.69 2.54 16.19
CA ILE A 176 2.43 1.31 15.44
C ILE A 176 3.77 0.81 14.86
N PRO A 177 4.38 -0.23 15.46
CA PRO A 177 5.65 -0.76 15.00
C PRO A 177 5.62 -1.19 13.53
N GLY A 178 6.65 -0.80 12.78
CA GLY A 178 6.81 -1.17 11.37
C GLY A 178 5.89 -0.43 10.38
N ILE A 179 5.17 0.59 10.83
CA ILE A 179 4.37 1.50 10.01
C ILE A 179 5.02 2.89 10.02
N LYS A 180 5.28 3.44 8.84
CA LYS A 180 5.85 4.78 8.72
C LYS A 180 4.76 5.84 8.81
N LYS A 181 5.10 7.00 9.41
CA LYS A 181 4.28 8.21 9.28
C LYS A 181 4.35 8.69 7.84
N SER A 182 3.20 8.85 7.22
CA SER A 182 3.08 9.43 5.89
C SER A 182 3.21 10.95 5.97
N TYR A 183 3.84 11.54 4.96
CA TYR A 183 3.84 12.99 4.83
C TYR A 183 2.42 13.47 4.51
N THR A 184 1.98 14.54 5.20
CA THR A 184 0.75 15.25 4.82
C THR A 184 1.03 16.72 4.62
N LEU A 185 0.10 17.40 3.93
CA LEU A 185 0.29 18.78 3.49
C LEU A 185 0.30 19.75 4.66
N SER A 186 1.23 20.71 4.62
CA SER A 186 1.21 21.85 5.54
C SER A 186 -0.05 22.68 5.33
N LEU A 187 -0.61 23.18 6.43
CA LEU A 187 -1.72 24.13 6.44
C LEU A 187 -1.24 25.59 6.52
N ASN A 188 0.07 25.83 6.61
CA ASN A 188 0.62 27.17 6.44
C ASN A 188 0.24 27.75 5.08
N GLY A 189 -0.18 29.01 5.07
CA GLY A 189 -0.58 29.73 3.85
C GLY A 189 -1.94 29.33 3.31
N ILE A 190 -2.73 28.49 4.02
CA ILE A 190 -4.06 28.07 3.55
C ILE A 190 -4.99 29.27 3.28
N GLY A 191 -4.94 30.33 4.10
CA GLY A 191 -5.71 31.55 3.90
C GLY A 191 -5.29 32.37 2.67
N SER A 192 -4.07 32.17 2.17
CA SER A 192 -3.60 32.74 0.89
C SER A 192 -3.87 31.84 -0.30
N LYS A 193 -4.06 30.53 -0.08
CA LYS A 193 -4.35 29.55 -1.12
C LYS A 193 -5.82 29.57 -1.55
N VAL A 194 -6.74 29.54 -0.58
CA VAL A 194 -8.18 29.37 -0.88
C VAL A 194 -8.82 30.69 -1.32
N ILE A 195 -9.78 30.61 -2.25
CA ILE A 195 -10.54 31.78 -2.72
C ILE A 195 -11.44 32.31 -1.60
N ASN A 196 -12.22 31.42 -0.97
CA ASN A 196 -13.13 31.75 0.11
C ASN A 196 -13.10 30.69 1.23
N ARG A 197 -13.67 31.04 2.39
CA ARG A 197 -13.73 30.16 3.57
C ARG A 197 -14.72 28.99 3.44
N ASN A 198 -15.70 29.09 2.54
CA ASN A 198 -16.76 28.07 2.39
C ASN A 198 -16.19 26.72 1.99
N TRP A 199 -15.12 26.70 1.19
CA TRP A 199 -14.42 25.45 0.89
C TRP A 199 -13.89 24.76 2.16
N ILE A 200 -13.29 25.50 3.09
CA ILE A 200 -12.77 24.92 4.35
C ILE A 200 -13.92 24.42 5.23
N LEU A 201 -15.03 25.16 5.32
CA LEU A 201 -16.23 24.73 6.04
C LEU A 201 -16.74 23.37 5.52
N SER A 202 -16.97 23.27 4.21
CA SER A 202 -17.46 22.05 3.57
C SER A 202 -16.48 20.89 3.72
N TRP A 203 -15.18 21.16 3.58
CA TRP A 203 -14.14 20.16 3.76
C TRP A 203 -14.09 19.61 5.19
N LEU A 204 -14.16 20.47 6.22
CA LEU A 204 -14.16 20.04 7.63
C LEU A 204 -15.43 19.27 8.01
N LYS A 205 -16.56 19.56 7.37
CA LYS A 205 -17.84 18.90 7.62
C LYS A 205 -17.89 17.47 7.07
N ASN A 206 -17.47 17.27 5.82
CA ASN A 206 -17.41 15.94 5.20
C ASN A 206 -16.42 15.91 4.02
N PRO A 207 -15.14 15.56 4.27
CA PRO A 207 -14.12 15.51 3.22
C PRO A 207 -14.49 14.57 2.06
N LYS A 208 -15.13 13.43 2.36
CA LYS A 208 -15.46 12.40 1.37
C LYS A 208 -16.61 12.81 0.45
N HIS A 209 -17.56 13.60 0.96
CA HIS A 209 -18.62 14.18 0.12
C HIS A 209 -18.06 15.15 -0.91
N TYR A 210 -16.98 15.86 -0.58
CA TYR A 210 -16.30 16.76 -1.52
C TYR A 210 -15.40 15.99 -2.50
N GLN A 211 -14.69 14.96 -2.03
CA GLN A 211 -13.78 14.18 -2.84
C GLN A 211 -13.85 12.70 -2.44
N ASP A 212 -14.35 11.84 -3.33
CA ASP A 212 -14.62 10.42 -3.03
C ASP A 212 -13.40 9.65 -2.48
N ASN A 213 -12.20 10.00 -2.94
CA ASN A 213 -10.93 9.41 -2.51
C ASN A 213 -10.19 10.22 -1.44
N ALA A 214 -10.88 11.13 -0.73
CA ALA A 214 -10.31 11.90 0.37
C ALA A 214 -9.74 10.98 1.46
N LEU A 215 -8.49 11.24 1.85
CA LEU A 215 -7.80 10.49 2.92
C LEU A 215 -8.04 11.10 4.31
N MET A 216 -8.42 12.39 4.37
CA MET A 216 -8.75 13.03 5.64
C MET A 216 -10.06 12.43 6.18
N PRO A 217 -10.05 11.86 7.40
CA PRO A 217 -11.24 11.25 7.97
C PRO A 217 -12.21 12.32 8.49
N ASN A 218 -13.44 11.92 8.79
CA ASN A 218 -14.41 12.82 9.39
C ASN A 218 -14.20 12.89 10.91
N PHE A 219 -13.78 14.04 11.43
CA PHE A 219 -13.58 14.26 12.87
C PHE A 219 -14.88 14.51 13.63
N LEU A 220 -16.00 14.60 12.90
CA LEU A 220 -17.36 14.73 13.43
C LEU A 220 -17.50 15.95 14.36
N LEU A 221 -16.92 17.06 13.90
CA LEU A 221 -16.92 18.36 14.56
C LEU A 221 -18.34 18.95 14.58
N THR A 222 -18.65 19.71 15.62
CA THR A 222 -19.87 20.51 15.68
C THR A 222 -19.79 21.71 14.73
N GLU A 223 -20.94 22.27 14.32
CA GLU A 223 -20.98 23.46 13.45
C GLU A 223 -20.17 24.64 14.03
N LYS A 224 -20.23 24.85 15.34
CA LYS A 224 -19.46 25.91 16.02
C LYS A 224 -17.94 25.64 15.93
N GLU A 225 -17.52 24.40 16.15
CA GLU A 225 -16.10 24.02 16.03
C GLU A 225 -15.59 24.20 14.61
N ILE A 226 -16.39 23.83 13.60
CA ILE A 226 -16.05 24.00 12.18
C ILE A 226 -15.84 25.49 11.86
N ILE A 227 -16.74 26.38 12.31
CA ILE A 227 -16.63 27.82 12.06
C ILE A 227 -15.38 28.40 12.74
N SER A 228 -15.17 28.13 14.03
CA SER A 228 -14.00 28.64 14.76
C SER A 228 -12.68 28.12 14.19
N LEU A 229 -12.61 26.82 13.86
CA LEU A 229 -11.43 26.23 13.24
C LEU A 229 -11.17 26.81 11.84
N THR A 230 -12.22 27.07 11.07
CA THR A 230 -12.09 27.73 9.76
C THR A 230 -11.53 29.14 9.88
N ASP A 231 -12.05 29.94 10.80
CA ASP A 231 -11.56 31.31 11.04
C ASP A 231 -10.10 31.31 11.48
N PHE A 232 -9.73 30.35 12.34
CA PHE A 232 -8.34 30.13 12.75
C PHE A 232 -7.45 29.79 11.54
N LEU A 233 -7.84 28.82 10.71
CA LEU A 233 -7.07 28.43 9.52
C LEU A 233 -6.93 29.58 8.51
N MET A 234 -7.99 30.38 8.31
CA MET A 234 -7.96 31.54 7.41
C MET A 234 -6.98 32.63 7.85
N SER A 235 -6.55 32.64 9.12
CA SER A 235 -5.53 33.59 9.62
C SER A 235 -4.11 33.29 9.12
N PHE A 236 -3.85 32.08 8.63
CA PHE A 236 -2.51 31.67 8.17
C PHE A 236 -2.27 32.03 6.69
N LYS A 237 -1.66 33.20 6.46
CA LYS A 237 -1.41 33.74 5.12
C LYS A 237 -0.01 33.48 4.55
N SER A 238 0.96 33.13 5.40
CA SER A 238 2.33 32.81 4.97
C SER A 238 2.57 31.30 4.96
N PHE A 239 3.31 30.82 3.96
CA PHE A 239 3.69 29.42 3.84
C PHE A 239 4.88 29.11 4.76
N GLY A 240 5.30 27.84 4.81
CA GLY A 240 6.48 27.43 5.58
C GLY A 240 7.72 28.28 5.26
N ASP A 241 8.58 28.50 6.25
CA ASP A 241 9.83 29.27 6.13
C ASP A 241 9.65 30.72 5.66
N GLY A 242 8.46 31.31 5.85
CA GLY A 242 8.17 32.70 5.49
C GLY A 242 7.95 32.94 3.99
N VAL A 243 7.77 31.86 3.20
CA VAL A 243 7.49 31.96 1.77
C VAL A 243 6.12 32.60 1.53
N ASN A 244 6.04 33.50 0.56
CA ASN A 244 4.79 34.12 0.08
C ASN A 244 4.59 33.83 -1.41
N LEU A 245 3.35 34.03 -1.89
CA LEU A 245 3.04 33.94 -3.32
C LEU A 245 3.65 35.11 -4.08
N GLU A 246 4.26 34.82 -5.21
CA GLU A 246 4.63 35.85 -6.19
C GLU A 246 3.37 36.32 -6.91
N PRO A 247 3.27 37.61 -7.28
CA PRO A 247 2.17 38.10 -8.09
C PRO A 247 2.17 37.43 -9.47
N LEU A 248 1.00 37.37 -10.09
CA LEU A 248 0.86 36.86 -11.46
C LEU A 248 1.59 37.79 -12.44
N PRO A 249 2.25 37.24 -13.47
CA PRO A 249 2.99 38.05 -14.44
C PRO A 249 2.03 38.85 -15.34
N ASP A 250 2.50 39.99 -15.86
CA ASP A 250 1.72 40.86 -16.76
C ASP A 250 1.09 40.11 -17.95
N VAL A 251 1.80 39.10 -18.47
CA VAL A 251 1.31 38.28 -19.60
C VAL A 251 0.03 37.53 -19.25
N TYR A 252 -0.14 37.09 -18.00
CA TYR A 252 -1.39 36.51 -17.53
C TYR A 252 -2.50 37.56 -17.52
N HIS A 253 -2.27 38.71 -16.88
CA HIS A 253 -3.31 39.74 -16.76
C HIS A 253 -3.78 40.28 -18.12
N LYS A 254 -2.86 40.41 -19.09
CA LYS A 254 -3.17 40.87 -20.45
C LYS A 254 -3.93 39.84 -21.28
N ASN A 255 -3.72 38.54 -21.05
CA ASN A 255 -4.16 37.48 -21.97
C ASN A 255 -5.05 36.40 -21.34
N LYS A 256 -5.41 36.48 -20.06
CA LYS A 256 -6.17 35.41 -19.38
C LYS A 256 -7.52 35.06 -20.01
N THR A 257 -8.11 35.97 -20.80
CA THR A 257 -9.36 35.74 -21.55
C THR A 257 -9.15 35.61 -23.06
N ASN A 258 -7.89 35.59 -23.53
CA ASN A 258 -7.56 35.42 -24.94
C ASN A 258 -7.60 33.92 -25.30
N GLU A 259 -8.36 33.57 -26.34
CA GLU A 259 -8.58 32.18 -26.75
C GLU A 259 -7.27 31.46 -27.17
N ASP A 260 -6.37 32.12 -27.89
CA ASP A 260 -5.08 31.53 -28.29
C ASP A 260 -4.19 31.26 -27.08
N PHE A 261 -4.22 32.13 -26.07
CA PHE A 261 -3.47 31.97 -24.83
C PHE A 261 -4.02 30.81 -23.98
N ILE A 262 -5.35 30.66 -23.91
CA ILE A 262 -6.01 29.53 -23.27
C ILE A 262 -5.68 28.23 -24.03
N ALA A 263 -5.71 28.24 -25.37
CA ALA A 263 -5.36 27.09 -26.20
C ALA A 263 -3.88 26.67 -26.05
N LEU A 264 -2.97 27.64 -25.87
CA LEU A 264 -1.58 27.36 -25.48
C LEU A 264 -1.53 26.63 -24.12
N GLY A 265 -2.27 27.13 -23.13
CA GLY A 265 -2.39 26.51 -21.81
C GLY A 265 -2.90 25.08 -21.88
N GLN A 266 -3.96 24.85 -22.65
CA GLN A 266 -4.50 23.51 -22.91
C GLN A 266 -3.47 22.59 -23.56
N THR A 267 -2.71 23.10 -24.52
CA THR A 267 -1.64 22.33 -25.20
C THR A 267 -0.57 21.91 -24.21
N ARG A 268 -0.06 22.84 -23.39
CA ARG A 268 0.95 22.55 -22.37
C ARG A 268 0.43 21.61 -21.29
N PHE A 269 -0.82 21.74 -20.87
CA PHE A 269 -1.47 20.81 -19.95
C PHE A 269 -1.52 19.37 -20.50
N ARG A 270 -1.79 19.21 -21.81
CA ARG A 270 -1.79 17.91 -22.49
C ARG A 270 -0.40 17.32 -22.70
N GLU A 271 0.58 18.15 -23.07
CA GLU A 271 1.98 17.73 -23.23
C GLU A 271 2.62 17.32 -21.91
N ALA A 272 2.39 18.11 -20.86
CA ALA A 272 2.79 17.80 -19.48
C ALA A 272 2.07 16.55 -18.93
N ARG A 273 0.99 16.09 -19.60
CA ARG A 273 0.18 14.94 -19.20
C ARG A 273 -0.33 15.08 -17.77
N CYS A 274 -0.83 16.26 -17.39
CA CYS A 274 -1.35 16.51 -16.04
C CYS A 274 -2.39 15.46 -15.61
N ILE A 275 -3.25 15.03 -16.54
CA ILE A 275 -4.28 14.01 -16.33
C ILE A 275 -3.76 12.59 -16.08
N SER A 276 -2.47 12.31 -16.28
CA SER A 276 -1.88 11.00 -15.95
C SER A 276 -1.73 10.81 -14.44
N CYS A 277 -1.64 11.91 -13.69
CA CYS A 277 -1.60 11.89 -12.23
C CYS A 277 -2.92 12.39 -11.62
N HIS A 278 -3.49 13.45 -12.20
CA HIS A 278 -4.71 14.09 -11.74
C HIS A 278 -5.94 13.53 -12.46
N SER A 279 -7.05 13.37 -11.74
CA SER A 279 -8.33 13.12 -12.39
C SER A 279 -8.99 14.43 -12.80
N VAL A 280 -9.80 14.38 -13.85
CA VAL A 280 -10.74 15.41 -14.27
C VAL A 280 -12.05 14.69 -14.55
N GLU A 281 -13.07 15.00 -13.76
CA GLU A 281 -14.41 14.42 -13.80
C GLU A 281 -14.36 12.89 -13.64
N GLY A 282 -13.51 12.44 -12.71
CA GLY A 282 -13.27 11.01 -12.46
C GLY A 282 -12.47 10.27 -13.54
N LYS A 283 -12.07 10.95 -14.62
CA LYS A 283 -11.22 10.38 -15.70
C LYS A 283 -9.77 10.78 -15.52
N GLY A 284 -8.84 9.87 -15.79
CA GLY A 284 -7.40 10.08 -15.64
C GLY A 284 -6.80 9.40 -14.42
N GLY A 285 -5.66 9.91 -13.97
CA GLY A 285 -4.87 9.34 -12.89
C GLY A 285 -5.52 9.53 -11.52
N LYS A 286 -5.36 8.53 -10.64
CA LYS A 286 -5.80 8.59 -9.23
C LYS A 286 -4.65 8.83 -8.26
N LEU A 287 -3.49 9.24 -8.78
CA LEU A 287 -2.27 9.43 -8.01
C LEU A 287 -2.26 10.76 -7.26
N ALA A 288 -2.92 11.77 -7.84
CA ALA A 288 -3.03 13.12 -7.31
C ALA A 288 -4.51 13.52 -7.14
N ILE A 289 -4.73 14.76 -6.72
CA ILE A 289 -6.08 15.31 -6.52
C ILE A 289 -6.84 15.45 -7.84
N ASP A 290 -8.16 15.39 -7.76
CA ASP A 290 -9.02 15.80 -8.87
C ASP A 290 -8.90 17.31 -9.12
N LEU A 291 -8.79 17.69 -10.40
CA LEU A 291 -8.64 19.08 -10.81
C LEU A 291 -9.93 19.75 -11.27
N SER A 292 -11.03 19.03 -11.50
CA SER A 292 -12.24 19.56 -12.17
C SER A 292 -12.82 20.85 -11.59
N LYS A 293 -12.64 21.06 -10.29
CA LYS A 293 -13.19 22.22 -9.57
C LYS A 293 -12.11 23.04 -8.87
N VAL A 294 -10.85 22.87 -9.30
CA VAL A 294 -9.70 23.47 -8.60
C VAL A 294 -9.74 25.00 -8.65
N ALA A 295 -10.23 25.58 -9.75
CA ALA A 295 -10.30 27.04 -9.93
C ALA A 295 -11.40 27.70 -9.08
N SER A 296 -12.40 26.95 -8.61
CA SER A 296 -13.37 27.46 -7.62
C SER A 296 -12.87 27.39 -6.19
N LYS A 297 -11.77 26.70 -5.95
CA LYS A 297 -11.18 26.50 -4.62
C LYS A 297 -9.95 27.35 -4.40
N ALA A 298 -9.05 27.37 -5.37
CA ALA A 298 -7.70 27.90 -5.22
C ALA A 298 -7.50 29.15 -6.08
N LYS A 299 -6.87 30.16 -5.50
CA LYS A 299 -6.58 31.42 -6.21
C LYS A 299 -5.62 31.19 -7.38
N ALA A 300 -5.75 31.99 -8.43
CA ALA A 300 -4.87 31.97 -9.60
C ALA A 300 -3.39 32.10 -9.23
N GLU A 301 -3.08 32.99 -8.28
CA GLU A 301 -1.73 33.17 -7.74
C GLU A 301 -1.18 31.87 -7.16
N TRP A 302 -2.00 31.11 -6.43
CA TRP A 302 -1.59 29.81 -5.90
C TRP A 302 -1.35 28.81 -7.02
N ILE A 303 -2.26 28.70 -7.99
CA ILE A 303 -2.15 27.74 -9.11
C ILE A 303 -0.86 28.00 -9.89
N TYR A 304 -0.61 29.24 -10.28
CA TYR A 304 0.61 29.65 -11.00
C TYR A 304 1.88 29.31 -10.22
N ASN A 305 1.98 29.78 -8.97
CA ASN A 305 3.16 29.56 -8.15
C ASN A 305 3.41 28.06 -7.87
N TYR A 306 2.34 27.29 -7.65
CA TYR A 306 2.45 25.87 -7.33
C TYR A 306 2.86 25.03 -8.55
N ILE A 307 2.36 25.33 -9.76
CA ILE A 307 2.82 24.67 -10.99
C ILE A 307 4.29 24.99 -11.27
N LYS A 308 4.70 26.25 -11.06
CA LYS A 308 6.08 26.72 -11.27
C LYS A 308 7.08 26.05 -10.34
N ASN A 309 6.76 25.94 -9.05
CA ASN A 309 7.66 25.31 -8.07
C ASN A 309 6.89 24.75 -6.85
N PRO A 310 6.32 23.54 -6.96
CA PRO A 310 5.50 22.97 -5.88
C PRO A 310 6.34 22.70 -4.62
N LYS A 311 7.63 22.41 -4.79
CA LYS A 311 8.58 22.08 -3.70
C LYS A 311 9.00 23.28 -2.86
N LYS A 312 8.88 24.50 -3.40
CA LYS A 312 9.04 25.76 -2.64
C LYS A 312 8.00 25.87 -1.51
N PHE A 313 6.80 25.38 -1.75
CA PHE A 313 5.69 25.42 -0.78
C PHE A 313 5.62 24.15 0.06
N GLN A 314 6.00 23.01 -0.53
CA GLN A 314 5.87 21.68 0.06
C GLN A 314 7.05 20.78 -0.35
N SER A 315 8.13 20.80 0.42
CA SER A 315 9.40 20.14 0.05
C SER A 315 9.31 18.63 -0.20
N LYS A 316 8.37 17.94 0.45
CA LYS A 316 8.17 16.48 0.34
C LYS A 316 7.07 16.08 -0.66
N ILE A 317 6.49 17.02 -1.41
CA ILE A 317 5.46 16.67 -2.41
C ILE A 317 6.11 15.97 -3.61
N GLU A 318 5.40 14.99 -4.15
CA GLU A 318 5.86 14.19 -5.27
C GLU A 318 5.43 14.77 -6.64
N MET A 319 4.72 15.90 -6.67
CA MET A 319 4.45 16.62 -7.92
C MET A 319 5.78 17.05 -8.57
N PRO A 320 6.05 16.70 -9.83
CA PRO A 320 7.26 17.13 -10.53
C PRO A 320 7.31 18.66 -10.64
N GLN A 321 8.50 19.23 -10.50
CA GLN A 321 8.74 20.62 -10.86
C GLN A 321 9.06 20.69 -12.36
N TYR A 322 8.03 20.90 -13.17
CA TYR A 322 8.16 21.02 -14.63
C TYR A 322 9.08 22.19 -15.01
N GLY A 323 9.87 22.04 -16.07
CA GLY A 323 10.69 23.13 -16.62
C GLY A 323 9.94 24.04 -17.59
N LEU A 324 8.67 24.32 -17.30
CA LEU A 324 7.85 25.25 -18.09
C LEU A 324 8.35 26.69 -17.95
N THR A 325 8.19 27.49 -19.00
CA THR A 325 8.47 28.93 -18.94
C THR A 325 7.38 29.67 -18.15
N ASP A 326 7.67 30.87 -17.64
CA ASP A 326 6.65 31.69 -16.96
C ASP A 326 5.43 31.98 -17.85
N ASN A 327 5.63 32.13 -19.16
CA ASN A 327 4.54 32.27 -20.13
C ASN A 327 3.69 31.01 -20.24
N ASP A 328 4.31 29.82 -20.29
CA ASP A 328 3.58 28.56 -20.36
C ASP A 328 2.81 28.28 -19.05
N VAL A 329 3.41 28.56 -17.89
CA VAL A 329 2.72 28.39 -16.59
C VAL A 329 1.55 29.36 -16.47
N ALA A 330 1.71 30.61 -16.91
CA ALA A 330 0.63 31.59 -16.97
C ALA A 330 -0.51 31.14 -17.89
N ALA A 331 -0.20 30.59 -19.08
CA ALA A 331 -1.18 30.06 -20.00
C ALA A 331 -1.93 28.85 -19.41
N VAL A 332 -1.21 27.91 -18.79
CA VAL A 332 -1.82 26.75 -18.10
C VAL A 332 -2.72 27.23 -16.95
N THR A 333 -2.32 28.26 -16.22
CA THR A 333 -3.14 28.85 -15.14
C THR A 333 -4.44 29.43 -15.70
N ALA A 334 -4.38 30.20 -16.79
CA ALA A 334 -5.56 30.75 -17.46
C ALA A 334 -6.50 29.64 -17.98
N TYR A 335 -5.95 28.57 -18.56
CA TYR A 335 -6.71 27.40 -18.98
C TYR A 335 -7.42 26.68 -17.81
N ILE A 336 -6.72 26.49 -16.69
CA ILE A 336 -7.33 25.90 -15.49
C ILE A 336 -8.48 26.77 -14.98
N GLU A 337 -8.31 28.09 -14.97
CA GLU A 337 -9.37 29.02 -14.54
C GLU A 337 -10.55 29.10 -15.50
N SER A 338 -10.36 28.86 -16.80
CA SER A 338 -11.45 28.86 -17.77
C SER A 338 -12.28 27.58 -17.73
N GLU A 339 -11.64 26.42 -17.52
CA GLU A 339 -12.30 25.11 -17.63
C GLU A 339 -12.70 24.50 -16.28
N PHE A 340 -11.85 24.62 -15.25
CA PHE A 340 -11.96 23.79 -14.04
C PHE A 340 -12.68 24.50 -12.88
N VAL A 341 -13.85 25.03 -13.21
CA VAL A 341 -14.74 25.80 -12.33
C VAL A 341 -15.95 24.94 -11.95
N ASP A 342 -16.38 25.06 -10.69
CA ASP A 342 -17.64 24.51 -10.20
C ASP A 342 -18.82 25.39 -10.63
N TRP A 343 -19.31 25.17 -11.85
CA TRP A 343 -20.44 25.93 -12.42
C TRP A 343 -21.77 25.68 -11.70
N ASP A 344 -21.89 24.55 -11.00
CA ASP A 344 -23.11 24.19 -10.24
C ASP A 344 -23.21 24.94 -8.91
N ASN A 345 -22.13 25.57 -8.46
CA ASN A 345 -22.06 26.25 -7.17
C ASN A 345 -21.81 27.76 -7.36
N SER A 346 -22.91 28.51 -7.45
CA SER A 346 -22.88 29.98 -7.64
C SER A 346 -22.51 30.76 -6.37
N GLU A 347 -22.20 30.12 -5.24
CA GLU A 347 -21.81 30.77 -3.99
C GLU A 347 -20.34 31.26 -3.97
N ASN A 348 -19.78 31.62 -5.13
CA ASN A 348 -18.42 32.15 -5.23
C ASN A 348 -18.31 33.64 -4.85
N GLU A 349 -19.43 34.30 -4.52
CA GLU A 349 -19.41 35.65 -3.93
C GLU A 349 -19.07 35.58 -2.44
N SER A 350 -17.83 35.94 -2.09
CA SER A 350 -17.41 36.12 -0.70
C SER A 350 -18.14 37.31 -0.10
N LYS A 351 -19.19 37.07 0.69
CA LYS A 351 -19.61 38.08 1.68
C LYS A 351 -18.47 38.29 2.66
N GLU A 352 -18.16 39.55 3.00
CA GLU A 352 -17.22 39.86 4.07
C GLU A 352 -17.63 39.09 5.33
N HIS A 353 -16.75 38.21 5.81
CA HIS A 353 -16.97 37.44 7.03
C HIS A 353 -16.18 38.05 8.17
N THR A 354 -16.88 38.42 9.24
CA THR A 354 -16.24 38.82 10.49
C THR A 354 -15.96 37.58 11.33
N PRO A 355 -14.68 37.28 11.66
CA PRO A 355 -14.34 36.14 12.51
C PRO A 355 -15.07 36.16 13.85
N LEU A 356 -15.38 34.98 14.39
CA LEU A 356 -15.97 34.87 15.73
C LEU A 356 -15.03 35.47 16.80
N PRO A 357 -15.54 36.06 17.90
CA PRO A 357 -14.71 36.40 19.04
C PRO A 357 -13.92 35.19 19.55
N ASN A 358 -12.66 35.39 19.92
CA ASN A 358 -11.74 34.35 20.41
C ASN A 358 -11.52 33.17 19.44
N PHE A 359 -11.79 33.33 18.14
CA PHE A 359 -11.62 32.26 17.14
C PHE A 359 -10.23 31.62 17.16
N PHE A 360 -9.18 32.41 17.48
CA PHE A 360 -7.81 31.92 17.46
C PHE A 360 -7.55 30.93 18.60
N GLU A 361 -7.93 31.28 19.82
CA GLU A 361 -7.77 30.41 20.99
C GLU A 361 -8.62 29.15 20.86
N GLU A 362 -9.87 29.30 20.43
CA GLU A 362 -10.79 28.17 20.25
C GLU A 362 -10.35 27.26 19.09
N GLY A 363 -9.94 27.84 17.96
CA GLY A 363 -9.39 27.09 16.82
C GLY A 363 -8.13 26.32 17.19
N LEU A 364 -7.21 26.93 17.95
CA LEU A 364 -6.02 26.25 18.46
C LEU A 364 -6.38 25.11 19.42
N ARG A 365 -7.35 25.32 20.31
CA ARG A 365 -7.87 24.28 21.22
C ARG A 365 -8.43 23.09 20.44
N ILE A 366 -9.24 23.33 19.41
CA ILE A 366 -9.82 22.29 18.55
C ILE A 366 -8.71 21.54 17.80
N PHE A 367 -7.78 22.29 17.18
CA PHE A 367 -6.65 21.73 16.43
C PHE A 367 -5.81 20.75 17.26
N ASN A 368 -5.56 21.10 18.53
CA ASN A 368 -4.85 20.23 19.48
C ASN A 368 -5.72 19.08 20.01
N THR A 369 -7.00 19.34 20.27
CA THR A 369 -7.93 18.32 20.81
C THR A 369 -8.02 17.11 19.87
N TYR A 370 -8.13 17.35 18.56
CA TYR A 370 -8.25 16.31 17.55
C TYR A 370 -6.91 15.89 16.92
N ASN A 371 -5.79 16.38 17.47
CA ASN A 371 -4.44 16.10 16.97
C ASN A 371 -4.27 16.40 15.47
N CYS A 372 -4.87 17.48 14.98
CA CYS A 372 -4.69 17.89 13.58
C CYS A 372 -3.21 18.09 13.25
N GLY A 373 -2.41 18.53 14.24
CA GLY A 373 -0.96 18.69 14.18
C GLY A 373 -0.16 17.40 14.01
N GLY A 374 -0.74 16.24 14.36
CA GLY A 374 -0.10 14.94 14.15
C GLY A 374 0.04 14.60 12.66
N CYS A 375 -0.89 15.10 11.84
CA CYS A 375 -0.84 14.98 10.38
C CYS A 375 -0.29 16.27 9.75
N HIS A 376 -0.94 17.40 10.01
CA HIS A 376 -0.70 18.68 9.33
C HIS A 376 0.33 19.54 10.05
N THR A 377 1.32 20.05 9.33
CA THR A 377 2.22 21.07 9.88
C THR A 377 1.57 22.46 9.80
N LEU A 378 1.63 23.22 10.90
CA LEU A 378 1.13 24.58 11.00
C LEU A 378 2.04 25.37 11.95
N SER A 379 2.47 26.56 11.55
CA SER A 379 3.44 27.38 12.29
C SER A 379 2.71 28.27 13.29
N SER A 380 2.27 27.69 14.41
CA SER A 380 1.68 28.43 15.53
C SER A 380 2.28 28.01 16.86
N LYS A 381 2.49 28.98 17.76
CA LYS A 381 2.87 28.68 19.15
C LYS A 381 1.71 27.97 19.85
N GLY A 382 2.03 26.97 20.67
CA GLY A 382 1.03 26.23 21.46
C GLY A 382 0.39 25.04 20.75
N ILE A 383 0.81 24.69 19.52
CA ILE A 383 0.44 23.40 18.92
C ILE A 383 1.16 22.28 19.67
N THR A 384 0.40 21.27 20.10
CA THR A 384 0.90 20.11 20.84
C THR A 384 0.65 18.81 20.08
N ASP A 385 1.52 17.81 20.27
CA ASP A 385 1.32 16.45 19.74
C ASP A 385 0.42 15.68 20.72
N ASN A 386 -0.85 15.50 20.36
CA ASN A 386 -1.85 14.83 21.19
C ASN A 386 -2.08 13.41 20.66
N ARG A 387 -1.25 12.47 21.10
CA ARG A 387 -1.29 11.10 20.57
C ARG A 387 -2.47 10.28 21.09
N GLY A 388 -2.94 9.39 20.22
CA GLY A 388 -3.79 8.29 20.61
C GLY A 388 -3.04 7.25 21.45
N PRO A 389 -3.73 6.21 21.95
CA PRO A 389 -3.10 5.13 22.70
C PRO A 389 -2.03 4.41 21.88
N ASP A 390 -1.01 3.90 22.56
CA ASP A 390 -0.01 2.99 22.01
C ASP A 390 -0.69 1.68 21.53
N LEU A 391 -0.43 1.31 20.28
CA LEU A 391 -0.96 0.10 19.65
C LEU A 391 0.10 -0.99 19.47
N SER A 392 1.32 -0.80 19.95
CA SER A 392 2.47 -1.71 19.77
C SER A 392 2.21 -3.15 20.22
N VAL A 393 1.27 -3.35 21.15
CA VAL A 393 0.87 -4.65 21.67
C VAL A 393 -0.66 -4.84 21.68
N ILE A 394 -1.40 -4.10 20.85
CA ILE A 394 -2.87 -4.08 20.90
C ILE A 394 -3.50 -5.46 20.70
N GLY A 395 -2.89 -6.34 19.90
CA GLY A 395 -3.35 -7.71 19.68
C GLY A 395 -3.25 -8.59 20.94
N SER A 396 -2.56 -8.15 21.99
CA SER A 396 -2.47 -8.81 23.31
C SER A 396 -3.32 -8.16 24.40
N LYS A 397 -4.11 -7.14 24.06
CA LYS A 397 -5.00 -6.47 25.01
C LYS A 397 -6.04 -7.44 25.54
N LYS A 398 -6.18 -7.51 26.86
CA LYS A 398 -7.13 -8.40 27.54
C LYS A 398 -8.54 -7.83 27.48
N LEU A 399 -9.56 -8.70 27.43
CA LEU A 399 -10.96 -8.28 27.28
C LEU A 399 -11.45 -7.41 28.44
N TYR A 400 -11.00 -7.68 29.67
CA TYR A 400 -11.32 -6.87 30.86
C TYR A 400 -10.66 -5.48 30.87
N GLN A 401 -9.69 -5.22 29.96
CA GLN A 401 -9.05 -3.90 29.79
C GLN A 401 -9.77 -3.04 28.74
N ILE A 402 -10.85 -3.54 28.14
CA ILE A 402 -11.61 -2.87 27.11
C ILE A 402 -12.86 -2.26 27.75
N ASP A 403 -13.03 -0.96 27.57
CA ASP A 403 -14.32 -0.30 27.79
C ASP A 403 -15.17 -0.52 26.53
N TRP A 404 -16.28 -1.24 26.69
CA TRP A 404 -17.19 -1.63 25.61
C TRP A 404 -18.22 -0.54 25.27
N GLY A 405 -18.34 0.50 26.09
CA GLY A 405 -19.27 1.61 25.87
C GLY A 405 -20.70 1.13 25.58
N LYS A 406 -21.27 1.59 24.46
CA LYS A 406 -22.61 1.24 23.96
C LYS A 406 -22.57 0.18 22.84
N ALA A 407 -21.45 -0.50 22.63
CA ALA A 407 -21.29 -1.44 21.53
C ALA A 407 -22.02 -2.76 21.80
N GLU A 408 -23.03 -3.09 20.99
CA GLU A 408 -23.78 -4.35 21.06
C GLU A 408 -23.13 -5.42 20.17
N ILE A 409 -21.91 -5.85 20.52
CA ILE A 409 -21.11 -6.82 19.77
C ILE A 409 -20.63 -7.95 20.66
N HIS A 410 -20.27 -9.08 20.06
CA HIS A 410 -19.66 -10.18 20.80
C HIS A 410 -18.24 -9.79 21.27
N HIS A 411 -17.94 -9.98 22.56
CA HIS A 411 -16.73 -9.46 23.22
C HIS A 411 -15.46 -10.26 22.87
N THR A 412 -14.83 -9.92 21.75
CA THR A 412 -13.52 -10.43 21.34
C THR A 412 -12.61 -9.29 20.92
N ILE A 413 -11.29 -9.52 20.94
CA ILE A 413 -10.32 -8.50 20.51
C ILE A 413 -10.52 -8.10 19.05
N PHE A 414 -10.83 -9.06 18.16
CA PHE A 414 -11.03 -8.76 16.74
C PHE A 414 -12.33 -7.98 16.49
N ASN A 415 -13.43 -8.31 17.17
CA ASN A 415 -14.68 -7.53 17.06
C ASN A 415 -14.49 -6.12 17.62
N PHE A 416 -13.78 -5.99 18.75
CA PHE A 416 -13.42 -4.68 19.29
C PHE A 416 -12.64 -3.83 18.26
N LEU A 417 -11.59 -4.40 17.64
CA LEU A 417 -10.78 -3.68 16.66
C LEU A 417 -11.59 -3.28 15.42
N GLU A 418 -12.39 -4.18 14.86
CA GLU A 418 -13.24 -3.89 13.71
C GLU A 418 -14.22 -2.75 14.02
N THR A 419 -14.96 -2.85 15.12
CA THR A 419 -15.91 -1.82 15.51
C THR A 419 -15.21 -0.51 15.89
N LYS A 420 -14.02 -0.55 16.49
CA LYS A 420 -13.26 0.67 16.83
C LYS A 420 -12.79 1.42 15.60
N ILE A 421 -12.40 0.70 14.54
CA ILE A 421 -12.00 1.26 13.25
C ILE A 421 -13.23 1.82 12.51
N ARG A 422 -14.35 1.10 12.54
CA ARG A 422 -15.57 1.46 11.82
C ARG A 422 -16.36 2.56 12.47
N GLU A 423 -16.58 2.50 13.77
CA GLU A 423 -17.52 3.37 14.46
C GLU A 423 -16.97 3.73 15.84
N PRO A 424 -15.83 4.44 15.93
CA PRO A 424 -15.14 4.67 17.19
C PRO A 424 -16.03 5.25 18.30
N ARG A 425 -17.02 6.08 17.97
CA ARG A 425 -17.89 6.78 18.94
C ARG A 425 -18.82 5.86 19.74
N VAL A 426 -19.06 4.61 19.31
CA VAL A 426 -19.86 3.67 20.12
C VAL A 426 -19.18 3.34 21.46
N PHE A 427 -17.86 3.48 21.51
CA PHE A 427 -17.05 3.27 22.72
C PHE A 427 -16.91 4.52 23.61
N GLY A 428 -17.76 5.53 23.41
CA GLY A 428 -17.83 6.72 24.25
C GLY A 428 -17.86 8.03 23.47
N GLU A 429 -18.63 8.99 23.97
CA GLU A 429 -18.86 10.30 23.34
C GLU A 429 -17.60 11.19 23.36
N ASN A 430 -16.70 10.95 24.30
CA ASN A 430 -15.40 11.63 24.39
C ASN A 430 -14.33 11.02 23.46
N ASN A 431 -14.68 10.02 22.64
CA ASN A 431 -13.74 9.42 21.71
C ASN A 431 -13.38 10.40 20.57
N ARG A 432 -12.08 10.65 20.43
CA ARG A 432 -11.50 11.59 19.46
C ARG A 432 -10.96 10.92 18.20
N MET A 433 -11.02 9.58 18.13
CA MET A 433 -10.67 8.85 16.93
C MET A 433 -11.66 9.21 15.82
N PRO A 434 -11.19 9.70 14.67
CA PRO A 434 -12.07 10.15 13.61
C PRO A 434 -12.67 8.95 12.86
N GLN A 435 -13.74 9.23 12.14
CA GLN A 435 -14.48 8.26 11.35
C GLN A 435 -13.81 8.09 9.97
N PHE A 436 -13.28 6.90 9.71
CA PHE A 436 -12.75 6.53 8.39
C PHE A 436 -13.84 5.84 7.56
N SER A 437 -13.86 6.11 6.26
CA SER A 437 -14.82 5.49 5.34
C SER A 437 -14.18 4.31 4.61
N LEU A 438 -14.01 3.20 5.33
CA LEU A 438 -13.35 1.98 4.88
C LEU A 438 -14.40 0.92 4.48
N ASN A 439 -14.07 0.08 3.51
CA ASN A 439 -14.87 -1.11 3.20
C ASN A 439 -14.51 -2.32 4.09
N GLU A 440 -15.28 -3.40 3.98
CA GLU A 440 -15.11 -4.61 4.79
C GLU A 440 -13.70 -5.23 4.70
N ASP A 441 -13.15 -5.30 3.49
CA ASP A 441 -11.83 -5.89 3.24
C ASP A 441 -10.72 -5.02 3.83
N GLU A 442 -10.86 -3.69 3.73
CA GLU A 442 -9.92 -2.73 4.31
C GLU A 442 -9.90 -2.81 5.84
N VAL A 443 -11.08 -2.89 6.48
CA VAL A 443 -11.16 -3.06 7.94
C VAL A 443 -10.59 -4.41 8.37
N THR A 444 -10.89 -5.47 7.63
CA THR A 444 -10.33 -6.81 7.90
C THR A 444 -8.81 -6.79 7.79
N ALA A 445 -8.26 -6.15 6.76
CA ALA A 445 -6.83 -6.04 6.54
C ALA A 445 -6.13 -5.25 7.64
N ILE A 446 -6.65 -4.08 8.04
CA ILE A 446 -6.10 -3.29 9.14
C ILE A 446 -6.17 -4.10 10.45
N THR A 447 -7.30 -4.73 10.73
CA THR A 447 -7.48 -5.58 11.93
C THR A 447 -6.48 -6.74 11.94
N THR A 448 -6.25 -7.38 10.79
CA THR A 448 -5.22 -8.43 10.63
C THR A 448 -3.84 -7.94 11.03
N TYR A 449 -3.45 -6.73 10.59
CA TYR A 449 -2.16 -6.16 10.99
C TYR A 449 -2.11 -5.86 12.48
N LEU A 450 -3.14 -5.22 13.04
CA LEU A 450 -3.18 -4.88 14.47
C LEU A 450 -3.16 -6.12 15.37
N LEU A 451 -3.80 -7.22 14.96
CA LEU A 451 -3.74 -8.51 15.67
C LEU A 451 -2.34 -9.12 15.67
N SER A 452 -1.48 -8.79 14.69
CA SER A 452 -0.09 -9.26 14.66
C SER A 452 0.79 -8.60 15.73
N LEU A 453 0.36 -7.43 16.23
CA LEU A 453 1.08 -6.65 17.25
C LEU A 453 0.86 -7.26 18.64
N LYS A 454 1.68 -8.26 18.97
CA LYS A 454 1.60 -9.01 20.22
C LYS A 454 2.74 -8.63 21.19
N GLN A 455 2.47 -8.74 22.49
CA GLN A 455 3.48 -8.54 23.54
C GLN A 455 4.50 -9.68 23.62
N THR A 456 4.15 -10.87 23.11
CA THR A 456 4.99 -12.07 23.19
C THR A 456 6.36 -11.83 22.54
N LYS A 457 7.42 -11.90 23.34
CA LYS A 457 8.79 -11.81 22.85
C LYS A 457 9.18 -13.13 22.21
N LEU A 458 9.25 -13.15 20.88
CA LEU A 458 9.76 -14.29 20.14
C LEU A 458 11.30 -14.31 20.16
N PRO A 459 11.94 -15.49 20.17
CA PRO A 459 13.39 -15.59 20.05
C PRO A 459 13.87 -15.01 18.71
N ALA A 460 15.05 -14.38 18.71
CA ALA A 460 15.56 -13.64 17.56
C ALA A 460 15.72 -14.50 16.29
N ASN A 461 16.00 -15.79 16.43
CA ASN A 461 16.14 -16.74 15.32
C ASN A 461 14.82 -17.03 14.57
N PHE A 462 13.66 -16.69 15.15
CA PHE A 462 12.37 -16.76 14.46
C PHE A 462 11.93 -15.44 13.83
N ILE A 463 12.65 -14.35 14.09
CA ILE A 463 12.28 -13.02 13.60
C ILE A 463 13.02 -12.74 12.30
N ARG A 464 12.24 -12.53 11.23
CA ARG A 464 12.72 -12.02 9.93
C ARG A 464 12.43 -10.53 9.89
N LYS A 465 13.49 -9.71 9.85
CA LYS A 465 13.39 -8.27 9.60
C LYS A 465 13.97 -7.97 8.22
N VAL A 466 13.20 -7.28 7.39
CA VAL A 466 13.78 -6.66 6.19
C VAL A 466 14.60 -5.48 6.67
N ASN A 467 15.93 -5.55 6.47
CA ASN A 467 16.77 -4.40 6.66
C ASN A 467 16.46 -3.45 5.49
N GLU A 468 15.79 -2.34 5.74
CA GLU A 468 15.55 -1.28 4.75
C GLU A 468 16.85 -0.52 4.45
N GLN A 469 17.96 -1.24 4.27
CA GLN A 469 19.24 -0.69 3.86
C GLN A 469 19.02 0.07 2.55
N THR A 470 18.96 1.40 2.67
CA THR A 470 19.53 2.39 1.75
C THR A 470 19.48 1.96 0.28
N LEU A 471 18.28 1.64 -0.21
CA LEU A 471 18.08 1.42 -1.64
C LEU A 471 18.13 2.78 -2.34
N ASN A 472 19.34 3.10 -2.78
CA ASN A 472 19.64 3.87 -3.98
C ASN A 472 19.02 5.27 -4.05
N SER A 473 19.43 6.19 -3.17
CA SER A 473 19.35 7.59 -3.56
C SER A 473 20.36 7.82 -4.67
N VAL A 474 19.87 8.13 -5.88
CA VAL A 474 20.71 8.75 -6.91
C VAL A 474 21.38 9.96 -6.25
N GLN A 475 22.70 10.01 -6.27
CA GLN A 475 23.47 11.05 -5.58
C GLN A 475 23.91 12.16 -6.55
N GLY A 476 24.49 13.23 -6.00
CA GLY A 476 25.02 14.34 -6.79
C GLY A 476 23.95 15.10 -7.59
N GLU A 477 24.36 15.68 -8.72
CA GLU A 477 23.46 16.46 -9.58
C GLU A 477 22.34 15.63 -10.19
N ALA A 478 22.61 14.38 -10.60
CA ALA A 478 21.56 13.46 -11.04
C ALA A 478 20.52 13.23 -9.94
N GLY A 479 20.96 13.14 -8.68
CA GLY A 479 20.08 13.00 -7.52
C GLY A 479 19.13 14.18 -7.35
N LYS A 480 19.65 15.40 -7.52
CA LYS A 480 18.85 16.63 -7.49
C LYS A 480 17.82 16.64 -8.61
N ILE A 481 18.16 16.17 -9.81
CA ILE A 481 17.23 16.08 -10.94
C ILE A 481 16.15 15.01 -10.68
N PHE A 482 16.55 13.83 -10.20
CA PHE A 482 15.61 12.76 -9.80
C PHE A 482 14.61 13.26 -8.76
N GLN A 483 15.10 14.02 -7.77
CA GLN A 483 14.25 14.65 -6.78
C GLN A 483 13.39 15.73 -7.41
N LYS A 484 13.93 16.70 -8.16
CA LYS A 484 13.20 17.81 -8.80
C LYS A 484 12.02 17.34 -9.63
N TYR A 485 12.21 16.30 -10.45
CA TYR A 485 11.17 15.74 -11.31
C TYR A 485 10.43 14.53 -10.72
N SER A 486 10.73 14.16 -9.47
CA SER A 486 10.09 13.04 -8.75
C SER A 486 10.15 11.71 -9.52
N CYS A 487 11.27 11.39 -10.16
CA CYS A 487 11.39 10.23 -11.06
C CYS A 487 11.00 8.91 -10.37
N PHE A 488 11.36 8.75 -9.09
CA PHE A 488 11.03 7.56 -8.28
C PHE A 488 9.54 7.36 -8.01
N LYS A 489 8.69 8.36 -8.28
CA LYS A 489 7.25 8.19 -8.15
C LYS A 489 6.69 7.23 -9.19
N CYS A 490 7.29 7.23 -10.39
CA CYS A 490 6.90 6.35 -11.48
C CYS A 490 7.89 5.20 -11.67
N HIS A 491 9.18 5.50 -11.62
CA HIS A 491 10.26 4.55 -11.87
C HIS A 491 10.79 3.89 -10.60
N SER A 492 11.40 2.73 -10.77
CA SER A 492 12.13 2.00 -9.72
C SER A 492 13.61 1.85 -10.07
N LEU A 493 14.43 1.64 -9.04
CA LEU A 493 15.80 1.13 -9.12
C LEU A 493 15.93 -0.05 -8.17
N ASN A 494 16.43 -1.19 -8.65
CA ASN A 494 16.44 -2.46 -7.95
C ASN A 494 15.05 -2.82 -7.39
N TYR A 495 13.99 -2.57 -8.17
CA TYR A 495 12.59 -2.76 -7.78
C TYR A 495 12.14 -1.91 -6.57
N VAL A 496 12.90 -0.87 -6.21
CA VAL A 496 12.53 0.12 -5.20
C VAL A 496 12.17 1.44 -5.85
N GLY A 497 10.99 1.96 -5.52
CA GLY A 497 10.39 3.14 -6.12
C GLY A 497 9.00 2.84 -6.67
N GLY A 498 8.61 3.57 -7.70
CA GLY A 498 7.34 3.40 -8.38
C GLY A 498 7.29 2.14 -9.24
N SER A 499 6.09 1.59 -9.36
CA SER A 499 5.78 0.44 -10.22
C SER A 499 4.98 0.80 -11.47
N ILE A 500 4.75 2.10 -11.70
CA ILE A 500 3.96 2.62 -12.84
C ILE A 500 4.79 2.56 -14.12
N ALA A 501 6.07 2.94 -14.04
CA ALA A 501 7.00 2.98 -15.16
C ALA A 501 8.10 1.90 -15.03
N PRO A 502 8.86 1.63 -16.10
CA PRO A 502 9.91 0.62 -16.07
C PRO A 502 10.99 0.91 -15.03
N ASP A 503 11.56 -0.16 -14.46
CA ASP A 503 12.76 -0.10 -13.62
C ASP A 503 13.95 0.39 -14.46
N LEU A 504 14.70 1.35 -13.92
CA LEU A 504 15.80 2.04 -14.61
C LEU A 504 17.19 1.49 -14.28
N THR A 505 17.30 0.42 -13.48
CA THR A 505 18.57 -0.07 -12.89
C THR A 505 19.69 -0.21 -13.89
N ILE A 506 19.37 -0.69 -15.09
CA ILE A 506 20.35 -0.94 -16.16
C ILE A 506 20.03 -0.14 -17.43
N VAL A 507 19.26 0.96 -17.32
CA VAL A 507 18.75 1.71 -18.48
C VAL A 507 19.86 2.17 -19.43
N GLY A 508 21.05 2.49 -18.90
CA GLY A 508 22.23 2.84 -19.68
C GLY A 508 22.77 1.68 -20.51
N SER A 509 22.60 0.44 -20.08
CA SER A 509 22.94 -0.74 -20.89
C SER A 509 21.82 -1.13 -21.86
N GLN A 510 20.59 -0.65 -21.65
CA GLN A 510 19.41 -1.01 -22.45
C GLN A 510 19.23 -0.11 -23.68
N LEU A 511 19.31 1.20 -23.49
CA LEU A 511 18.84 2.19 -24.46
C LEU A 511 19.99 2.99 -25.07
N ASN A 512 19.87 3.36 -26.34
CA ASN A 512 20.83 4.26 -26.99
C ASN A 512 20.66 5.69 -26.45
N SER A 513 21.79 6.37 -26.22
CA SER A 513 21.78 7.71 -25.61
C SER A 513 21.12 8.77 -26.48
N GLN A 514 21.30 8.70 -27.81
CA GLN A 514 20.63 9.62 -28.74
C GLN A 514 19.11 9.45 -28.69
N TRP A 515 18.63 8.20 -28.66
CA TRP A 515 17.21 7.92 -28.53
C TRP A 515 16.65 8.45 -27.20
N MET A 516 17.36 8.23 -26.08
CA MET A 516 16.94 8.76 -24.78
C MET A 516 16.88 10.30 -24.79
N LYS A 517 17.85 10.97 -25.43
CA LYS A 517 17.88 12.43 -25.58
C LYS A 517 16.62 12.95 -26.30
N GLU A 518 16.26 12.35 -27.43
CA GLU A 518 15.04 12.72 -28.16
C GLU A 518 13.76 12.35 -27.42
N TYR A 519 13.76 11.22 -26.71
CA TYR A 519 12.61 10.77 -25.92
C TYR A 519 12.27 11.73 -24.77
N PHE A 520 13.28 12.32 -24.12
CA PHE A 520 13.05 13.37 -23.12
C PHE A 520 12.44 14.66 -23.70
N LYS A 521 12.68 14.96 -24.98
CA LYS A 521 12.12 16.14 -25.66
C LYS A 521 10.65 15.94 -26.03
N VAL A 522 10.33 14.79 -26.59
CA VAL A 522 8.98 14.45 -27.06
C VAL A 522 8.64 13.01 -26.67
N PRO A 523 8.21 12.75 -25.43
CA PRO A 523 7.89 11.41 -25.00
C PRO A 523 6.60 10.91 -25.69
N TYR A 524 6.71 9.76 -26.37
CA TYR A 524 5.60 9.08 -27.04
C TYR A 524 5.33 7.71 -26.43
N SER A 525 4.19 7.10 -26.80
CA SER A 525 3.85 5.75 -26.34
C SER A 525 4.71 4.71 -27.06
N VAL A 526 5.51 3.97 -26.29
CA VAL A 526 6.26 2.81 -26.78
C VAL A 526 5.38 1.55 -26.82
N ARG A 527 4.34 1.49 -25.96
CA ARG A 527 3.40 0.38 -25.85
C ARG A 527 1.97 0.92 -25.98
N PRO A 528 1.29 0.71 -27.12
CA PRO A 528 -0.04 1.28 -27.35
C PRO A 528 -1.08 0.93 -26.29
N ILE A 529 -0.99 -0.27 -25.70
CA ILE A 529 -1.93 -0.77 -24.67
C ILE A 529 -1.75 -0.11 -23.29
N VAL A 530 -0.61 0.55 -23.03
CA VAL A 530 -0.35 1.18 -21.73
C VAL A 530 -0.89 2.62 -21.75
N GLU A 531 -1.84 2.88 -20.87
CA GLU A 531 -2.46 4.21 -20.71
C GLU A 531 -1.51 5.19 -20.03
N GLU A 532 -0.72 4.71 -19.07
CA GLU A 532 0.31 5.49 -18.38
C GLU A 532 1.50 5.76 -19.30
N ARG A 533 1.80 7.05 -19.50
CA ARG A 533 2.85 7.51 -20.41
C ARG A 533 3.81 8.41 -19.65
N MET A 534 5.06 8.45 -20.12
CA MET A 534 6.03 9.41 -19.60
C MET A 534 5.54 10.85 -19.93
N PRO A 535 5.39 11.73 -18.93
CA PRO A 535 5.00 13.12 -19.16
C PRO A 535 6.14 13.90 -19.83
N ASN A 536 5.80 14.94 -20.61
CA ASN A 536 6.81 15.93 -20.97
C ASN A 536 7.10 16.80 -19.75
N LEU A 537 8.25 16.56 -19.11
CA LEU A 537 8.68 17.27 -17.91
C LEU A 537 9.36 18.61 -18.23
N PHE A 538 9.55 18.93 -19.52
CA PHE A 538 10.27 20.11 -20.01
C PHE A 538 11.66 20.21 -19.37
N ILE A 539 12.38 19.09 -19.34
CA ILE A 539 13.73 19.02 -18.75
C ILE A 539 14.70 19.82 -19.61
N SER A 540 15.54 20.66 -18.99
CA SER A 540 16.53 21.43 -19.73
C SER A 540 17.57 20.53 -20.40
N GLU A 541 18.15 20.96 -21.53
CA GLU A 541 19.15 20.13 -22.25
C GLU A 541 20.33 19.74 -21.37
N LYS A 542 20.80 20.65 -20.49
CA LYS A 542 21.86 20.41 -19.52
C LYS A 542 21.50 19.33 -18.50
N GLU A 543 20.26 19.33 -18.00
CA GLU A 543 19.78 18.31 -17.06
C GLU A 543 19.62 16.95 -17.76
N VAL A 544 19.12 16.94 -19.00
CA VAL A 544 19.08 15.72 -19.83
C VAL A 544 20.48 15.14 -20.01
N GLU A 545 21.48 15.97 -20.35
CA GLU A 545 22.87 15.51 -20.48
C GLU A 545 23.44 14.95 -19.18
N THR A 546 23.11 15.56 -18.04
CA THR A 546 23.49 15.06 -16.71
C THR A 546 22.87 13.69 -16.42
N LEU A 547 21.58 13.50 -16.74
CA LEU A 547 20.89 12.22 -16.59
C LEU A 547 21.50 11.16 -17.52
N LEU A 548 21.73 11.49 -18.78
CA LEU A 548 22.32 10.56 -19.76
C LEU A 548 23.72 10.12 -19.35
N ASN A 549 24.54 11.01 -18.82
CA ASN A 549 25.85 10.66 -18.28
C ASN A 549 25.68 9.64 -17.13
N TYR A 550 24.86 9.99 -16.13
CA TYR A 550 24.59 9.11 -14.99
C TYR A 550 24.05 7.74 -15.41
N PHE A 551 23.13 7.69 -16.36
CA PHE A 551 22.57 6.44 -16.88
C PHE A 551 23.65 5.56 -17.50
N ASN A 552 24.51 6.13 -18.35
CA ASN A 552 25.55 5.37 -19.04
C ASN A 552 26.75 5.01 -18.15
N THR A 553 26.91 5.62 -16.98
CA THR A 553 28.03 5.32 -16.07
C THR A 553 27.63 4.50 -14.85
N VAL A 554 26.44 4.74 -14.29
CA VAL A 554 25.99 4.13 -13.03
C VAL A 554 24.89 3.11 -13.25
N LEU A 555 23.92 3.40 -14.11
CA LEU A 555 22.77 2.53 -14.36
C LEU A 555 23.06 1.57 -15.51
N ILE A 556 24.11 0.78 -15.35
CA ILE A 556 24.60 -0.20 -16.30
C ILE A 556 24.56 -1.60 -15.69
N ALA A 557 24.49 -2.63 -16.54
CA ALA A 557 24.66 -4.01 -16.13
C ALA A 557 26.15 -4.34 -15.96
N ASP A 558 26.49 -5.12 -14.92
CA ASP A 558 27.87 -5.56 -14.63
C ASP A 558 28.51 -6.31 -15.82
N SER A 559 27.70 -7.08 -16.56
CA SER A 559 28.12 -7.70 -17.82
C SER A 559 26.92 -7.98 -18.73
N LEU A 560 27.03 -7.53 -19.98
CA LEU A 560 26.21 -8.01 -21.09
C LEU A 560 27.16 -8.46 -22.18
N GLU A 561 27.00 -9.69 -22.65
CA GLU A 561 27.75 -10.16 -23.81
C GLU A 561 27.44 -9.28 -25.02
N ILE A 562 28.49 -8.82 -25.70
CA ILE A 562 28.39 -8.08 -26.96
C ILE A 562 28.64 -9.10 -28.08
N PRO A 563 27.61 -9.50 -28.83
CA PRO A 563 27.83 -10.42 -29.94
C PRO A 563 28.63 -9.72 -31.04
N MET A 564 29.80 -10.25 -31.38
CA MET A 564 30.61 -9.73 -32.49
C MET A 564 29.92 -10.00 -33.84
N GLY A 565 29.97 -9.03 -34.76
CA GLY A 565 29.53 -9.20 -36.15
C GLY A 565 28.03 -9.04 -36.42
N LEU A 566 27.27 -8.39 -35.52
CA LEU A 566 25.86 -8.03 -35.75
C LEU A 566 25.70 -7.18 -37.02
N LEU A 567 24.55 -7.32 -37.70
CA LEU A 567 24.21 -6.67 -39.00
C LEU A 567 24.83 -7.30 -40.26
N GLN A 568 25.21 -8.58 -40.23
CA GLN A 568 25.52 -9.31 -41.47
C GLN A 568 24.26 -9.54 -42.31
N ASN A 569 24.30 -9.26 -43.63
CA ASN A 569 23.14 -9.43 -44.53
C ASN A 569 22.51 -10.84 -44.46
N LYS A 570 23.34 -11.90 -44.37
CA LYS A 570 22.84 -13.28 -44.22
C LYS A 570 22.09 -13.51 -42.88
N SER A 571 22.46 -12.81 -41.82
CA SER A 571 21.79 -12.89 -40.51
C SER A 571 20.47 -12.14 -40.49
N VAL A 572 20.36 -11.02 -41.22
CA VAL A 572 19.10 -10.24 -41.33
C VAL A 572 17.99 -11.06 -41.99
N GLU A 573 18.28 -11.72 -43.12
CA GLU A 573 17.29 -12.56 -43.82
C GLU A 573 16.83 -13.75 -42.96
N ARG A 574 17.77 -14.44 -42.30
CA ARG A 574 17.42 -15.53 -41.36
C ARG A 574 16.61 -15.00 -40.18
N GLY A 575 17.02 -13.87 -39.61
CA GLY A 575 16.32 -13.23 -38.50
C GLY A 575 14.88 -12.87 -38.84
N LYS A 576 14.64 -12.39 -40.06
CA LYS A 576 13.29 -12.08 -40.56
C LYS A 576 12.39 -13.31 -40.65
N SER A 577 12.90 -14.42 -41.20
CA SER A 577 12.15 -15.70 -41.24
C SER A 577 11.88 -16.22 -39.82
N LEU A 578 12.90 -16.24 -38.95
CA LEU A 578 12.74 -16.65 -37.55
C LEU A 578 11.68 -15.81 -36.80
N PHE A 579 11.72 -14.49 -36.97
CA PHE A 579 10.81 -13.54 -36.33
C PHE A 579 9.35 -13.75 -36.79
N LYS A 580 9.12 -13.97 -38.09
CA LYS A 580 7.76 -14.09 -38.66
C LYS A 580 7.19 -15.49 -38.56
N GLU A 581 7.99 -16.51 -38.87
CA GLU A 581 7.50 -17.86 -39.14
C GLU A 581 7.67 -18.77 -37.93
N LYS A 582 8.89 -18.83 -37.35
CA LYS A 582 9.20 -19.77 -36.26
C LYS A 582 8.67 -19.31 -34.90
N TYR A 583 8.96 -18.08 -34.52
CA TYR A 583 8.60 -17.54 -33.21
C TYR A 583 7.33 -16.69 -33.22
N GLY A 584 6.83 -16.32 -34.41
CA GLY A 584 5.59 -15.57 -34.54
C GLY A 584 5.57 -14.25 -33.76
N CYS A 585 6.72 -13.58 -33.64
CA CYS A 585 6.88 -12.39 -32.79
C CYS A 585 5.92 -11.26 -33.18
N GLN A 586 5.55 -11.18 -34.46
CA GLN A 586 4.59 -10.21 -34.98
C GLN A 586 3.15 -10.42 -34.46
N GLY A 587 2.83 -11.58 -33.88
CA GLY A 587 1.57 -11.81 -33.18
C GLY A 587 1.41 -10.93 -31.93
N CYS A 588 2.52 -10.48 -31.34
CA CYS A 588 2.52 -9.60 -30.17
C CYS A 588 3.12 -8.22 -30.44
N HIS A 589 4.06 -8.08 -31.37
CA HIS A 589 4.77 -6.83 -31.66
C HIS A 589 4.36 -6.20 -33.00
N ILE A 590 4.35 -4.86 -33.03
CA ILE A 590 4.19 -4.08 -34.26
C ILE A 590 5.55 -3.93 -34.94
N VAL A 591 5.61 -4.30 -36.22
CA VAL A 591 6.73 -4.06 -37.13
C VAL A 591 6.16 -3.60 -38.48
N GLU A 592 6.69 -2.52 -39.01
CA GLU A 592 6.24 -1.84 -40.23
C GLU A 592 4.73 -1.52 -40.18
N GLY A 593 4.25 -1.11 -39.01
CA GLY A 593 2.83 -0.78 -38.77
C GLY A 593 1.87 -1.99 -38.74
N LYS A 594 2.39 -3.22 -38.72
CA LYS A 594 1.58 -4.46 -38.69
C LYS A 594 1.95 -5.35 -37.50
N GLY A 595 0.96 -5.97 -36.87
CA GLY A 595 1.16 -6.97 -35.82
C GLY A 595 0.27 -6.74 -34.60
N GLY A 596 0.63 -7.35 -33.47
CA GLY A 596 -0.09 -7.24 -32.20
C GLY A 596 0.30 -6.01 -31.37
N TYR A 597 -0.55 -5.66 -30.40
CA TYR A 597 -0.39 -4.48 -29.51
C TYR A 597 0.08 -4.83 -28.09
N VAL A 598 0.33 -6.11 -27.81
CA VAL A 598 0.72 -6.61 -26.47
C VAL A 598 2.17 -6.20 -26.15
N GLY A 599 3.06 -6.38 -27.12
CA GLY A 599 4.46 -5.97 -27.06
C GLY A 599 4.65 -4.52 -27.50
N PRO A 600 5.80 -3.90 -27.17
CA PRO A 600 6.17 -2.60 -27.71
C PRO A 600 6.32 -2.65 -29.24
N THR A 601 6.10 -1.51 -29.91
CA THR A 601 6.52 -1.36 -31.31
C THR A 601 8.03 -1.54 -31.44
N LEU A 602 8.44 -2.21 -32.52
CA LEU A 602 9.83 -2.47 -32.87
C LEU A 602 10.26 -1.69 -34.13
N ASP A 603 9.41 -0.76 -34.62
CA ASP A 603 9.69 0.09 -35.80
C ASP A 603 10.93 0.99 -35.64
N ASP A 604 11.35 1.22 -34.39
CA ASP A 604 12.53 2.00 -34.03
C ASP A 604 13.55 1.19 -33.21
N ALA A 605 13.46 -0.14 -33.21
CA ALA A 605 14.27 -0.97 -32.32
C ALA A 605 15.78 -0.75 -32.50
N GLY A 606 16.24 -0.50 -33.74
CA GLY A 606 17.64 -0.22 -34.06
C GLY A 606 18.13 1.16 -33.62
N ASP A 607 17.23 2.13 -33.45
CA ASP A 607 17.56 3.42 -32.84
C ASP A 607 17.45 3.38 -31.32
N ARG A 608 16.49 2.60 -30.80
CA ARG A 608 16.12 2.59 -29.38
C ARG A 608 17.01 1.70 -28.53
N LEU A 609 17.25 0.46 -28.95
CA LEU A 609 17.87 -0.57 -28.12
C LEU A 609 19.36 -0.74 -28.44
N LYS A 610 20.16 -0.97 -27.40
CA LYS A 610 21.56 -1.36 -27.57
C LYS A 610 21.64 -2.83 -28.03
N PRO A 611 22.55 -3.18 -28.97
CA PRO A 611 22.64 -4.52 -29.54
C PRO A 611 22.82 -5.64 -28.51
N ALA A 612 23.72 -5.44 -27.54
CA ALA A 612 24.00 -6.42 -26.48
C ALA A 612 22.78 -6.70 -25.61
N TYR A 613 22.02 -5.66 -25.26
CA TYR A 613 20.79 -5.83 -24.47
C TYR A 613 19.72 -6.58 -25.27
N LEU A 614 19.49 -6.21 -26.52
CA LEU A 614 18.48 -6.86 -27.37
C LEU A 614 18.76 -8.36 -27.52
N PHE A 615 20.01 -8.73 -27.78
CA PHE A 615 20.44 -10.14 -27.84
C PHE A 615 20.14 -10.89 -26.54
N ASN A 616 20.57 -10.35 -25.40
CA ASN A 616 20.38 -11.01 -24.10
C ASN A 616 18.89 -11.08 -23.69
N TRP A 617 18.11 -10.06 -24.04
CA TRP A 617 16.66 -10.04 -23.80
C TRP A 617 15.96 -11.18 -24.55
N LEU A 618 16.31 -11.42 -25.82
CA LEU A 618 15.74 -12.51 -26.63
C LEU A 618 16.04 -13.90 -26.05
N ILE A 619 17.18 -14.07 -25.37
CA ILE A 619 17.55 -15.35 -24.74
C ILE A 619 16.74 -15.63 -23.46
N ASN A 620 16.59 -14.64 -22.59
CA ASN A 620 15.87 -14.80 -21.33
C ASN A 620 15.35 -13.44 -20.80
N PRO A 621 14.14 -13.02 -21.22
CA PRO A 621 13.60 -11.73 -20.80
C PRO A 621 13.23 -11.72 -19.31
N GLN A 622 12.87 -12.88 -18.72
CA GLN A 622 12.58 -13.01 -17.28
C GLN A 622 13.80 -12.73 -16.38
N LYS A 623 15.04 -12.85 -16.90
CA LYS A 623 16.25 -12.45 -16.16
C LYS A 623 16.26 -10.95 -15.85
N PHE A 624 15.73 -10.13 -16.75
CA PHE A 624 15.71 -8.67 -16.62
C PHE A 624 14.41 -8.17 -16.01
N LYS A 625 13.29 -8.83 -16.35
CA LYS A 625 11.97 -8.51 -15.81
C LYS A 625 11.24 -9.81 -15.44
N PRO A 626 11.30 -10.27 -14.17
CA PRO A 626 10.76 -11.55 -13.74
C PRO A 626 9.30 -11.83 -14.17
N ASN A 627 8.46 -10.80 -14.13
CA ASN A 627 7.04 -10.89 -14.47
C ASN A 627 6.72 -10.41 -15.90
N THR A 628 7.68 -10.45 -16.82
CA THR A 628 7.43 -10.09 -18.23
C THR A 628 6.57 -11.15 -18.92
N ILE A 629 5.62 -10.68 -19.74
CA ILE A 629 4.70 -11.52 -20.52
C ILE A 629 5.43 -12.18 -21.71
N GLU A 630 6.50 -11.54 -22.21
CA GLU A 630 7.27 -12.08 -23.32
C GLU A 630 7.89 -13.44 -22.92
N PRO A 631 7.54 -14.54 -23.60
CA PRO A 631 7.91 -15.87 -23.15
C PRO A 631 9.39 -16.13 -23.36
N ARG A 632 9.98 -16.98 -22.51
CA ARG A 632 11.26 -17.60 -22.81
C ARG A 632 11.07 -18.64 -23.91
N THR A 633 11.35 -18.26 -25.15
CA THR A 633 11.09 -19.08 -26.35
C THR A 633 12.00 -20.30 -26.48
N GLY A 634 13.11 -20.35 -25.72
CA GLY A 634 14.10 -21.41 -25.82
C GLY A 634 14.99 -21.33 -27.07
N MET A 635 15.09 -20.16 -27.71
CA MET A 635 15.93 -19.95 -28.89
C MET A 635 17.42 -20.13 -28.59
N SER A 636 18.17 -20.63 -29.58
CA SER A 636 19.62 -20.74 -29.49
C SER A 636 20.31 -19.37 -29.60
N PRO A 637 21.56 -19.22 -29.12
CA PRO A 637 22.34 -17.99 -29.31
C PRO A 637 22.41 -17.51 -30.76
N GLN A 638 22.56 -18.41 -31.73
CA GLN A 638 22.62 -18.00 -33.13
C GLN A 638 21.28 -17.45 -33.66
N GLU A 639 20.16 -18.03 -33.23
CA GLU A 639 18.82 -17.55 -33.61
C GLU A 639 18.52 -16.18 -32.99
N ALA A 640 18.86 -16.00 -31.71
CA ALA A 640 18.76 -14.71 -31.03
C ALA A 640 19.62 -13.64 -31.73
N PHE A 641 20.83 -14.01 -32.16
CA PHE A 641 21.73 -13.14 -32.92
C PHE A 641 21.14 -12.71 -34.27
N ASP A 642 20.56 -13.65 -35.01
CA ASP A 642 19.96 -13.39 -36.32
C ASP A 642 18.72 -12.48 -36.17
N ILE A 643 17.83 -12.75 -35.20
CA ILE A 643 16.66 -11.90 -34.91
C ILE A 643 17.10 -10.52 -34.43
N ALA A 644 18.09 -10.43 -33.54
CA ALA A 644 18.65 -9.14 -33.11
C ALA A 644 19.21 -8.35 -34.31
N SER A 645 19.92 -9.01 -35.23
CA SER A 645 20.43 -8.37 -36.44
C SER A 645 19.31 -7.81 -37.32
N TYR A 646 18.22 -8.55 -37.49
CA TYR A 646 17.03 -8.06 -38.21
C TYR A 646 16.38 -6.87 -37.50
N LEU A 647 16.18 -6.94 -36.18
CA LEU A 647 15.54 -5.86 -35.44
C LEU A 647 16.37 -4.57 -35.42
N LEU A 648 17.70 -4.69 -35.44
CA LEU A 648 18.61 -3.54 -35.48
C LEU A 648 18.60 -2.80 -36.83
N THR A 649 17.97 -3.34 -37.87
CA THR A 649 17.77 -2.61 -39.15
C THR A 649 16.65 -1.58 -39.06
N PHE A 650 15.77 -1.66 -38.06
CA PHE A 650 14.67 -0.71 -37.87
C PHE A 650 15.15 0.59 -37.24
N LYS A 651 15.63 1.48 -38.11
CA LYS A 651 16.04 2.85 -37.79
C LYS A 651 15.12 3.83 -38.50
N LYS A 652 14.63 4.84 -37.80
CA LYS A 652 13.94 5.98 -38.43
C LYS A 652 14.96 6.67 -39.34
N SER A 653 14.67 6.70 -40.64
CA SER A 653 15.44 7.53 -41.57
C SER A 653 15.42 8.95 -41.02
N VAL A 654 16.59 9.52 -40.72
CA VAL A 654 16.72 10.94 -40.43
C VAL A 654 16.26 11.68 -41.68
N LYS A 655 15.00 12.11 -41.72
CA LYS A 655 14.63 13.19 -42.64
C LYS A 655 15.38 14.41 -42.13
N ARG A 656 16.46 14.74 -42.84
CA ARG A 656 17.18 16.01 -42.70
C ARG A 656 16.23 17.18 -42.88
#